data_AF-A0A7M6DPT5-F1
#
_entry.id   AF-A0A7M6DPT5-F1
#
_cell.length_a   1.000
_cell.length_b   1.000
_cell.length_c   1.000
_cell.angle_alpha   90.00
_cell.angle_beta   90.00
_cell.angle_gamma   90.00
#
_symmetry.space_group_name_H-M   'P 1'
#
loop_
_entity.id
_entity.type
_entity.pdbx_description
1 polymer ?
#
loop_
_entity_poly.entity_id
_entity_poly.type
_entity_poly.pdbx_seq_one_letter_code
_entity_poly.pdbx_strand_id
1 'polypeptide(L)'
;MSEKSKQEEENAEDDKKSGRLKEEVISYFKRVEQVLLEDAFEDGNHKEAFVKNVFLEVEKEGMQLGRHPITSRVLEQLIPLLSDTQYETLILLMEKEVETLCTDRFASHVVELFCKEIIKHITEESVADAFLGLCKNIKKQVDVFLRDTYGSHVLSTLLQTLSGVQVPETITKSRISRESKKVKKKKKKPQHPQMFQNSVNLKDSVTTSEVPDSFHKMYRRFLKTIKDDDNFGELLCHRTASPVLQVLVITLQKVSTEKFAQMTELIVRKARIEMTSPNNKDGGEGVDDSDESEEEEDEDTFHKLPVVLTDQVGSHLFEVLLQTADEETFDNLTVRCMLKMLVSLSIHPIANFLVQTMLRCMDKKKKAKPFIRKLSKFTEDILAAGHMGCIVRVAESISRLGLSDQEEKFIETLTRSLHIPEDPEKMEKSFCKLVLSMMTHDIFYKVELIPSGEPDHSLKNDAINYHGACLLKSCLSFKKCQMIAKSLLSLNKEELTTIACHPSGNHVFESFLSNTNIKKKMKNSLSDMFRGKFAVLASDKFGSRVIDALWKNVGEESKDFIKTELTQNKSRLESDLYGRIVLCNCEINQQARKMREIKEKQDKKRKMFEDILPVSKKEEKSVMVKEEEQPPAKKTKGKNKNDRVAKYREQLKALGISFDDEEQT
;
A
#
# COMPACT_ATOMS: atom_id res chain seq x y z
N MET A 1 45.78 -38.73 -23.18
CA MET A 1 44.69 -38.34 -22.27
C MET A 1 44.79 -39.23 -21.05
N SER A 2 45.25 -38.68 -19.92
CA SER A 2 45.66 -39.46 -18.75
C SER A 2 44.44 -39.90 -17.94
N GLU A 3 44.59 -40.96 -17.13
CA GLU A 3 43.56 -41.46 -16.22
C GLU A 3 43.01 -40.38 -15.27
N LYS A 4 43.78 -39.30 -15.01
CA LYS A 4 43.29 -38.10 -14.32
C LYS A 4 42.16 -37.38 -15.05
N SER A 5 42.22 -37.26 -16.38
CA SER A 5 41.16 -36.61 -17.16
C SER A 5 39.85 -37.42 -17.20
N LYS A 6 39.94 -38.76 -17.07
CA LYS A 6 38.75 -39.62 -16.96
C LYS A 6 38.16 -39.61 -15.55
N GLN A 7 38.99 -39.56 -14.51
CA GLN A 7 38.51 -39.38 -13.13
C GLN A 7 37.93 -37.98 -12.88
N GLU A 8 38.43 -36.94 -13.54
CA GLU A 8 37.86 -35.59 -13.46
C GLU A 8 36.53 -35.49 -14.25
N GLU A 9 36.36 -36.21 -15.37
CA GLU A 9 35.08 -36.31 -16.08
C GLU A 9 34.06 -37.19 -15.36
N GLU A 10 34.46 -38.32 -14.75
CA GLU A 10 33.58 -39.15 -13.92
C GLU A 10 33.13 -38.43 -12.64
N ASN A 11 34.03 -37.70 -11.97
CA ASN A 11 33.66 -36.87 -10.82
C ASN A 11 32.75 -35.69 -11.22
N ALA A 12 32.91 -35.12 -12.42
CA ALA A 12 32.05 -34.05 -12.93
C ALA A 12 30.68 -34.54 -13.45
N GLU A 13 30.58 -35.81 -13.88
CA GLU A 13 29.30 -36.46 -14.19
C GLU A 13 28.56 -36.94 -12.93
N ASP A 14 29.27 -37.39 -11.89
CA ASP A 14 28.68 -37.72 -10.60
C ASP A 14 28.19 -36.48 -9.84
N ASP A 15 28.89 -35.35 -9.90
CA ASP A 15 28.40 -34.06 -9.36
C ASP A 15 27.16 -33.53 -10.12
N LYS A 16 26.95 -33.92 -11.38
CA LYS A 16 25.74 -33.60 -12.16
C LYS A 16 24.57 -34.58 -11.93
N LYS A 17 24.82 -35.78 -11.41
CA LYS A 17 23.80 -36.78 -11.04
C LYS A 17 23.43 -36.72 -9.55
N SER A 18 24.33 -36.25 -8.70
CA SER A 18 24.12 -35.95 -7.29
C SER A 18 23.09 -34.83 -7.12
N GLY A 19 21.82 -35.20 -6.89
CA GLY A 19 20.74 -34.25 -6.60
C GLY A 19 19.50 -34.33 -7.50
N ARG A 20 19.44 -35.26 -8.45
CA ARG A 20 18.18 -35.58 -9.14
C ARG A 20 17.35 -36.57 -8.32
N LEU A 21 16.25 -36.08 -7.75
CA LEU A 21 15.24 -36.94 -7.14
C LEU A 21 14.75 -37.99 -8.14
N LYS A 22 14.57 -39.22 -7.67
CA LYS A 22 13.99 -40.31 -8.48
C LYS A 22 12.57 -39.94 -8.90
N GLU A 23 12.17 -40.31 -10.11
CA GLU A 23 10.83 -39.99 -10.64
C GLU A 23 9.71 -40.58 -9.76
N GLU A 24 9.97 -41.71 -9.10
CA GLU A 24 9.06 -42.34 -8.14
C GLU A 24 8.78 -41.42 -6.93
N VAL A 25 9.82 -40.79 -6.39
CA VAL A 25 9.72 -39.84 -5.27
C VAL A 25 8.95 -38.59 -5.71
N ILE A 26 9.27 -38.05 -6.88
CA ILE A 26 8.55 -36.89 -7.44
C ILE A 26 7.06 -37.23 -7.64
N SER A 27 6.76 -38.42 -8.17
CA SER A 27 5.39 -38.88 -8.40
C SER A 27 4.63 -39.11 -7.10
N TYR A 28 5.31 -39.60 -6.05
CA TYR A 28 4.73 -39.70 -4.71
C TYR A 28 4.34 -38.33 -4.17
N PHE A 29 5.27 -37.36 -4.16
CA PHE A 29 4.98 -36.03 -3.62
C PHE A 29 3.99 -35.22 -4.46
N LYS A 30 3.90 -35.46 -5.79
CA LYS A 30 2.79 -34.92 -6.62
C LYS A 30 1.43 -35.37 -6.12
N ARG A 31 1.28 -36.65 -5.74
CA ARG A 31 0.03 -37.17 -5.16
C ARG A 31 -0.25 -36.56 -3.80
N VAL A 32 0.79 -36.40 -2.97
CA VAL A 32 0.68 -35.72 -1.67
C VAL A 32 0.18 -34.27 -1.84
N GLU A 33 0.74 -33.51 -2.79
CA GLU A 33 0.28 -32.14 -3.10
C GLU A 33 -1.21 -32.11 -3.41
N GLN A 34 -1.69 -33.05 -4.23
CA GLN A 34 -3.10 -33.12 -4.59
C GLN A 34 -3.99 -33.40 -3.37
N VAL A 35 -3.61 -34.36 -2.53
CA VAL A 35 -4.37 -34.68 -1.30
C VAL A 35 -4.42 -33.49 -0.35
N LEU A 36 -3.30 -32.79 -0.15
CA LEU A 36 -3.23 -31.59 0.69
C LEU A 36 -4.07 -30.42 0.13
N LEU A 37 -4.14 -30.28 -1.19
CA LEU A 37 -4.95 -29.25 -1.85
C LEU A 37 -6.46 -29.53 -1.80
N GLU A 38 -6.84 -30.81 -1.87
CA GLU A 38 -8.24 -31.23 -1.80
C GLU A 38 -8.79 -31.15 -0.37
N ASP A 39 -7.92 -31.30 0.64
CA ASP A 39 -8.22 -31.24 2.09
C ASP A 39 -9.43 -32.09 2.49
N ALA A 40 -9.62 -33.23 1.80
CA ALA A 40 -10.77 -34.11 1.95
C ALA A 40 -10.55 -35.21 3.00
N PHE A 41 -10.00 -34.85 4.16
CA PHE A 41 -9.79 -35.77 5.29
C PHE A 41 -11.11 -35.98 6.05
N GLU A 42 -11.35 -37.20 6.54
CA GLU A 42 -12.57 -37.52 7.31
C GLU A 42 -12.60 -36.76 8.65
N ASP A 43 -11.45 -36.68 9.33
CA ASP A 43 -11.24 -35.88 10.54
C ASP A 43 -9.77 -35.43 10.70
N GLY A 44 -9.46 -34.74 11.80
CA GLY A 44 -8.12 -34.28 12.13
C GLY A 44 -7.12 -35.40 12.41
N ASN A 45 -7.56 -36.54 12.95
CA ASN A 45 -6.68 -37.67 13.27
C ASN A 45 -6.18 -38.36 11.99
N HIS A 46 -7.07 -38.52 11.00
CA HIS A 46 -6.70 -39.02 9.67
C HIS A 46 -5.70 -38.10 8.98
N LYS A 47 -5.88 -36.78 9.12
CA LYS A 47 -4.94 -35.79 8.60
C LYS A 47 -3.58 -35.88 9.28
N GLU A 48 -3.54 -36.03 10.61
CA GLU A 48 -2.31 -36.20 11.37
C GLU A 48 -1.57 -37.50 10.99
N ALA A 49 -2.28 -38.62 10.90
CA ALA A 49 -1.71 -39.90 10.46
C ALA A 49 -1.13 -39.82 9.04
N PHE A 50 -1.83 -39.12 8.14
CA PHE A 50 -1.32 -38.84 6.79
C PHE A 50 -0.04 -38.02 6.83
N VAL A 51 -0.01 -36.91 7.58
CA VAL A 51 1.19 -36.05 7.74
C VAL A 51 2.36 -36.85 8.30
N LYS A 52 2.11 -37.71 9.30
CA LYS A 52 3.12 -38.60 9.88
C LYS A 52 3.74 -39.54 8.85
N ASN A 53 2.93 -40.19 8.02
CA ASN A 53 3.42 -41.09 6.97
C ASN A 53 4.20 -40.35 5.88
N VAL A 54 3.73 -39.18 5.47
CA VAL A 54 4.46 -38.33 4.50
C VAL A 54 5.80 -37.88 5.08
N PHE A 55 5.85 -37.55 6.37
CA PHE A 55 7.08 -37.09 7.02
C PHE A 55 8.16 -38.18 7.10
N LEU A 56 7.79 -39.45 7.27
CA LEU A 56 8.75 -40.57 7.18
C LEU A 56 9.48 -40.61 5.83
N GLU A 57 8.78 -40.29 4.74
CA GLU A 57 9.41 -40.20 3.42
C GLU A 57 10.29 -38.94 3.30
N VAL A 58 9.92 -37.84 3.96
CA VAL A 58 10.77 -36.64 4.08
C VAL A 58 12.06 -36.94 4.83
N GLU A 59 12.00 -37.68 5.94
CA GLU A 59 13.18 -38.10 6.70
C GLU A 59 14.12 -38.98 5.88
N LYS A 60 13.55 -39.93 5.12
CA LYS A 60 14.31 -40.85 4.27
C LYS A 60 15.00 -40.15 3.10
N GLU A 61 14.28 -39.26 2.41
CA GLU A 61 14.81 -38.58 1.23
C GLU A 61 15.63 -37.32 1.57
N GLY A 62 15.40 -36.70 2.72
CA GLY A 62 16.12 -35.52 3.20
C GLY A 62 15.80 -34.20 2.48
N MET A 63 16.65 -33.19 2.67
CA MET A 63 16.38 -31.82 2.20
C MET A 63 16.62 -31.57 0.70
N GLN A 64 17.12 -32.55 -0.04
CA GLN A 64 17.09 -32.52 -1.51
C GLN A 64 15.67 -32.35 -2.06
N LEU A 65 14.63 -32.77 -1.31
CA LEU A 65 13.22 -32.48 -1.61
C LEU A 65 12.94 -30.97 -1.73
N GLY A 66 13.58 -30.14 -0.90
CA GLY A 66 13.42 -28.68 -0.93
C GLY A 66 13.96 -28.03 -2.19
N ARG A 67 14.88 -28.68 -2.90
CA ARG A 67 15.57 -28.13 -4.09
C ARG A 67 14.86 -28.41 -5.41
N HIS A 68 13.68 -29.02 -5.36
CA HIS A 68 12.91 -29.37 -6.55
C HIS A 68 11.52 -28.68 -6.53
N PRO A 69 11.05 -28.11 -7.66
CA PRO A 69 9.93 -27.16 -7.70
C PRO A 69 8.58 -27.67 -7.18
N ILE A 70 8.36 -28.99 -7.22
CA ILE A 70 7.10 -29.60 -6.81
C ILE A 70 7.18 -29.97 -5.33
N THR A 71 8.22 -30.73 -4.97
CA THR A 71 8.45 -31.21 -3.61
C THR A 71 8.71 -30.06 -2.64
N SER A 72 9.33 -28.96 -3.07
CA SER A 72 9.50 -27.75 -2.25
C SER A 72 8.15 -27.15 -1.84
N ARG A 73 7.17 -27.10 -2.76
CA ARG A 73 5.82 -26.61 -2.47
C ARG A 73 5.06 -27.53 -1.53
N VAL A 74 5.26 -28.83 -1.68
CA VAL A 74 4.69 -29.81 -0.75
C VAL A 74 5.27 -29.63 0.64
N LEU A 75 6.58 -29.42 0.77
CA LEU A 75 7.20 -29.08 2.05
C LEU A 75 6.63 -27.77 2.62
N GLU A 76 6.42 -26.75 1.79
CA GLU A 76 5.77 -25.51 2.24
C GLU A 76 4.33 -25.73 2.74
N GLN A 77 3.58 -26.69 2.19
CA GLN A 77 2.24 -27.05 2.68
C GLN A 77 2.29 -27.94 3.92
N LEU A 78 3.34 -28.75 4.06
CA LEU A 78 3.52 -29.70 5.15
C LEU A 78 4.01 -29.03 6.44
N ILE A 79 4.96 -28.08 6.34
CA ILE A 79 5.59 -27.41 7.49
C ILE A 79 4.57 -26.89 8.53
N PRO A 80 3.48 -26.19 8.15
CA PRO A 80 2.50 -25.69 9.13
C PRO A 80 1.68 -26.79 9.83
N LEU A 81 1.79 -28.04 9.40
CA LEU A 81 1.03 -29.19 9.92
C LEU A 81 1.90 -30.13 10.77
N LEU A 82 3.19 -29.88 10.88
CA LEU A 82 4.13 -30.76 11.58
C LEU A 82 3.93 -30.70 13.10
N SER A 83 4.16 -31.81 13.79
CA SER A 83 4.32 -31.83 15.25
C SER A 83 5.70 -31.28 15.66
N ASP A 84 5.87 -30.94 16.94
CA ASP A 84 7.13 -30.42 17.48
C ASP A 84 8.32 -31.37 17.23
N THR A 85 8.10 -32.68 17.37
CA THR A 85 9.11 -33.73 17.11
C THR A 85 9.53 -33.81 15.64
N GLN A 86 8.57 -33.67 14.72
CA GLN A 86 8.85 -33.62 13.29
C GLN A 86 9.58 -32.32 12.94
N TYR A 87 9.17 -31.21 13.56
CA TYR A 87 9.84 -29.92 13.40
C TYR A 87 11.31 -29.97 13.81
N GLU A 88 11.61 -30.58 14.97
CA GLU A 88 12.97 -30.79 15.46
C GLU A 88 13.80 -31.64 14.48
N THR A 89 13.22 -32.73 13.98
CA THR A 89 13.89 -33.60 13.00
C THR A 89 14.20 -32.84 11.70
N LEU A 90 13.28 -31.98 11.25
CA LEU A 90 13.50 -31.16 10.06
C LEU A 90 14.65 -30.16 10.25
N ILE A 91 14.83 -29.60 11.46
CA ILE A 91 15.99 -28.75 11.79
C ILE A 91 17.29 -29.50 11.55
N LEU A 92 17.40 -30.72 12.08
CA LEU A 92 18.60 -31.55 11.97
C LEU A 92 18.90 -31.93 10.51
N LEU A 93 17.87 -32.14 9.68
CA LEU A 93 18.03 -32.38 8.24
C LEU A 93 18.56 -31.11 7.53
N MET A 94 18.06 -29.93 7.89
CA MET A 94 18.50 -28.66 7.30
C MET A 94 19.92 -28.26 7.72
N GLU A 95 20.33 -28.57 8.95
CA GLU A 95 21.66 -28.23 9.47
C GLU A 95 22.81 -28.82 8.63
N LYS A 96 22.58 -29.93 7.92
CA LYS A 96 23.60 -30.61 7.10
C LYS A 96 23.95 -29.85 5.81
N GLU A 97 23.02 -29.06 5.27
CA GLU A 97 23.14 -28.45 3.94
C GLU A 97 22.72 -26.96 3.92
N VAL A 98 22.98 -26.22 5.01
CA VAL A 98 22.48 -24.86 5.23
C VAL A 98 22.75 -23.91 4.06
N GLU A 99 23.99 -23.88 3.54
CA GLU A 99 24.38 -23.03 2.41
C GLU A 99 23.53 -23.30 1.17
N THR A 100 23.51 -24.56 0.76
CA THR A 100 22.80 -25.05 -0.42
C THR A 100 21.31 -24.74 -0.31
N LEU A 101 20.71 -24.92 0.86
CA LEU A 101 19.27 -24.69 1.04
C LEU A 101 18.93 -23.20 1.07
N CYS A 102 19.75 -22.37 1.71
CA CYS A 102 19.47 -20.94 1.83
C CYS A 102 19.68 -20.18 0.51
N THR A 103 20.53 -20.69 -0.38
CA THR A 103 20.88 -20.06 -1.67
C THR A 103 20.17 -20.69 -2.88
N ASP A 104 19.37 -21.74 -2.67
CA ASP A 104 18.60 -22.39 -3.73
C ASP A 104 17.27 -21.67 -4.00
N ARG A 105 16.89 -21.57 -5.27
CA ARG A 105 15.70 -20.84 -5.74
C ARG A 105 14.35 -21.38 -5.26
N PHE A 106 14.32 -22.61 -4.74
CA PHE A 106 13.14 -23.27 -4.22
C PHE A 106 13.28 -23.53 -2.73
N ALA A 107 14.43 -24.07 -2.30
CA ALA A 107 14.63 -24.45 -0.91
C ALA A 107 14.67 -23.23 0.01
N SER A 108 15.10 -22.05 -0.46
CA SER A 108 15.09 -20.83 0.33
C SER A 108 13.68 -20.49 0.83
N HIS A 109 12.64 -20.74 0.03
CA HIS A 109 11.25 -20.50 0.43
C HIS A 109 10.78 -21.48 1.50
N VAL A 110 11.23 -22.74 1.41
CA VAL A 110 11.01 -23.75 2.46
C VAL A 110 11.65 -23.29 3.77
N VAL A 111 12.91 -22.82 3.73
CA VAL A 111 13.64 -22.28 4.89
C VAL A 111 12.94 -21.04 5.45
N GLU A 112 12.51 -20.12 4.59
CA GLU A 112 11.78 -18.91 5.00
C GLU A 112 10.44 -19.24 5.68
N LEU A 113 9.70 -20.23 5.20
CA LEU A 113 8.45 -20.63 5.86
C LEU A 113 8.75 -21.33 7.18
N PHE A 114 9.72 -22.23 7.17
CA PHE A 114 10.20 -22.92 8.36
C PHE A 114 10.59 -21.94 9.48
N CYS A 115 11.35 -20.89 9.16
CA CYS A 115 11.72 -19.86 10.13
C CYS A 115 10.53 -19.03 10.62
N LYS A 116 9.43 -18.90 9.86
CA LYS A 116 8.23 -18.17 10.33
C LYS A 116 7.40 -19.00 11.28
N GLU A 117 7.28 -20.29 10.98
CA GLU A 117 6.42 -21.23 11.71
C GLU A 117 7.05 -21.71 13.03
N ILE A 118 8.38 -21.60 13.20
CA ILE A 118 9.09 -21.99 14.44
C ILE A 118 8.50 -21.38 15.71
N ILE A 119 7.94 -20.16 15.65
CA ILE A 119 7.35 -19.47 16.80
C ILE A 119 6.19 -20.29 17.42
N LYS A 120 5.55 -21.18 16.65
CA LYS A 120 4.49 -22.07 17.15
C LYS A 120 5.03 -23.31 17.88
N HIS A 121 6.31 -23.66 17.67
CA HIS A 121 6.93 -24.90 18.15
C HIS A 121 7.97 -24.68 19.27
N ILE A 122 8.28 -23.42 19.61
CA ILE A 122 9.23 -23.07 20.68
C ILE A 122 8.68 -23.29 22.11
N THR A 123 7.49 -23.87 22.25
CA THR A 123 6.97 -24.34 23.54
C THR A 123 7.85 -25.45 24.11
N GLU A 124 8.44 -26.27 23.24
CA GLU A 124 9.40 -27.30 23.59
C GLU A 124 10.83 -26.74 23.58
N GLU A 125 11.55 -26.88 24.70
CA GLU A 125 12.91 -26.32 24.86
C GLU A 125 13.91 -26.96 23.90
N SER A 126 13.74 -28.26 23.59
CA SER A 126 14.58 -28.98 22.61
C SER A 126 14.53 -28.35 21.22
N VAL A 127 13.32 -28.01 20.75
CA VAL A 127 13.08 -27.38 19.44
C VAL A 127 13.74 -26.00 19.38
N ALA A 128 13.61 -25.21 20.45
CA ALA A 128 14.25 -23.91 20.54
C ALA A 128 15.79 -24.02 20.48
N ASP A 129 16.38 -24.96 21.20
CA ASP A 129 17.83 -25.18 21.21
C ASP A 129 18.35 -25.71 19.87
N ALA A 130 17.65 -26.65 19.24
CA ALA A 130 17.95 -27.13 17.90
C ALA A 130 17.91 -25.97 16.89
N PHE A 131 16.87 -25.12 16.94
CA PHE A 131 16.76 -23.97 16.06
C PHE A 131 17.91 -22.97 16.25
N LEU A 132 18.34 -22.75 17.49
CA LEU A 132 19.52 -21.94 17.79
C LEU A 132 20.82 -22.58 17.26
N GLY A 133 20.89 -23.91 17.18
CA GLY A 133 21.92 -24.66 16.44
C GLY A 133 21.98 -24.26 14.98
N LEU A 134 20.84 -24.37 14.28
CA LEU A 134 20.70 -24.00 12.87
C LEU A 134 21.07 -22.53 12.63
N CYS A 135 20.61 -21.63 13.51
CA CYS A 135 20.96 -20.21 13.47
C CYS A 135 22.47 -19.97 13.56
N LYS A 136 23.20 -20.75 14.38
CA LYS A 136 24.68 -20.63 14.47
C LYS A 136 25.34 -21.02 13.16
N ASN A 137 24.83 -22.02 12.45
CA ASN A 137 25.36 -22.44 11.15
C ASN A 137 25.06 -21.40 10.07
N ILE A 138 23.83 -20.87 10.01
CA ILE A 138 23.47 -19.75 9.11
C ILE A 138 24.36 -18.53 9.38
N LYS A 139 24.63 -18.21 10.66
CA LYS A 139 25.47 -17.08 11.06
C LYS A 139 26.88 -17.14 10.44
N LYS A 140 27.46 -18.34 10.30
CA LYS A 140 28.81 -18.51 9.71
C LYS A 140 28.90 -18.06 8.25
N GLN A 141 27.75 -17.96 7.57
CA GLN A 141 27.66 -17.65 6.14
C GLN A 141 26.88 -16.36 5.84
N VAL A 142 26.76 -15.47 6.84
CA VAL A 142 26.07 -14.19 6.67
C VAL A 142 26.64 -13.37 5.51
N ASP A 143 27.96 -13.36 5.32
CA ASP A 143 28.61 -12.64 4.23
C ASP A 143 28.12 -13.10 2.84
N VAL A 144 28.03 -14.41 2.64
CA VAL A 144 27.50 -15.05 1.42
C VAL A 144 26.03 -14.72 1.25
N PHE A 145 25.22 -14.92 2.29
CA PHE A 145 23.77 -14.74 2.21
C PHE A 145 23.35 -13.27 2.04
N LEU A 146 24.11 -12.30 2.54
CA LEU A 146 23.85 -10.88 2.28
C LEU A 146 23.95 -10.56 0.79
N ARG A 147 24.86 -11.22 0.07
CA ARG A 147 25.16 -10.97 -1.35
C ARG A 147 24.42 -11.93 -2.30
N ASP A 148 23.78 -12.96 -1.77
CA ASP A 148 22.96 -13.89 -2.53
C ASP A 148 21.51 -13.38 -2.75
N THR A 149 20.90 -13.79 -3.86
CA THR A 149 19.53 -13.37 -4.23
C THR A 149 18.45 -14.05 -3.40
N TYR A 150 18.71 -15.26 -2.89
CA TYR A 150 17.74 -16.04 -2.11
C TYR A 150 18.10 -16.00 -0.61
N GLY A 151 19.39 -16.12 -0.29
CA GLY A 151 19.91 -16.06 1.07
C GLY A 151 19.56 -14.76 1.79
N SER A 152 19.47 -13.64 1.08
CA SER A 152 19.08 -12.35 1.68
C SER A 152 17.64 -12.38 2.22
N HIS A 153 16.74 -13.11 1.56
CA HIS A 153 15.36 -13.29 2.01
C HIS A 153 15.27 -14.21 3.23
N VAL A 154 16.10 -15.26 3.28
CA VAL A 154 16.24 -16.12 4.46
C VAL A 154 16.76 -15.31 5.65
N LEU A 155 17.83 -14.52 5.48
CA LEU A 155 18.33 -13.62 6.53
C LEU A 155 17.27 -12.63 7.01
N SER A 156 16.55 -11.99 6.08
CA SER A 156 15.47 -11.05 6.41
C SER A 156 14.38 -11.71 7.25
N THR A 157 13.97 -12.93 6.89
CA THR A 157 13.00 -13.69 7.66
C THR A 157 13.56 -14.07 9.03
N LEU A 158 14.80 -14.56 9.09
CA LEU A 158 15.43 -14.98 10.32
C LEU A 158 15.60 -13.81 11.32
N LEU A 159 15.97 -12.62 10.84
CA LEU A 159 16.06 -11.42 11.66
C LEU A 159 14.71 -11.07 12.29
N GLN A 160 13.62 -11.12 11.51
CA GLN A 160 12.25 -10.88 12.00
C GLN A 160 11.80 -11.92 13.03
N THR A 161 12.10 -13.20 12.79
CA THR A 161 11.80 -14.31 13.70
C THR A 161 12.56 -14.13 15.02
N LEU A 162 13.88 -13.91 14.97
CA LEU A 162 14.71 -13.79 16.17
C LEU A 162 14.44 -12.50 16.96
N SER A 163 13.96 -11.44 16.31
CA SER A 163 13.55 -10.21 16.99
C SER A 163 12.11 -10.25 17.49
N GLY A 164 11.27 -11.17 17.01
CA GLY A 164 9.82 -11.13 17.25
C GLY A 164 9.14 -9.92 16.60
N VAL A 165 9.69 -9.39 15.50
CA VAL A 165 9.18 -8.17 14.86
C VAL A 165 8.90 -8.45 13.40
N GLN A 166 7.64 -8.34 12.99
CA GLN A 166 7.24 -8.56 11.60
C GLN A 166 7.23 -7.24 10.83
N VAL A 167 7.93 -7.23 9.70
CA VAL A 167 8.10 -6.05 8.84
C VAL A 167 7.10 -6.10 7.68
N PRO A 168 6.52 -4.95 7.26
CA PRO A 168 5.58 -4.91 6.15
C PRO A 168 6.11 -5.54 4.86
N GLU A 169 5.22 -6.23 4.12
CA GLU A 169 5.55 -6.80 2.81
C GLU A 169 6.02 -5.76 1.78
N THR A 170 5.74 -4.47 2.00
CA THR A 170 6.24 -3.38 1.17
C THR A 170 7.76 -3.27 1.17
N ILE A 171 8.41 -3.67 2.27
CA ILE A 171 9.86 -3.61 2.46
C ILE A 171 10.49 -4.96 2.10
N THR A 172 9.89 -6.07 2.55
CA THR A 172 10.49 -7.40 2.41
C THR A 172 10.33 -8.01 1.01
N LYS A 173 9.45 -7.46 0.16
CA LYS A 173 9.17 -7.99 -1.18
C LYS A 173 9.24 -6.92 -2.25
N SER A 174 9.85 -7.27 -3.37
CA SER A 174 9.89 -6.39 -4.55
C SER A 174 8.48 -6.07 -5.05
N ARG A 175 8.35 -4.89 -5.66
CA ARG A 175 7.08 -4.44 -6.26
C ARG A 175 6.52 -5.47 -7.27
N ILE A 176 7.39 -6.05 -8.10
CA ILE A 176 7.04 -7.07 -9.09
C ILE A 176 6.49 -8.34 -8.43
N SER A 177 7.09 -8.78 -7.33
CA SER A 177 6.61 -9.93 -6.54
C SER A 177 5.22 -9.65 -5.93
N ARG A 178 5.00 -8.43 -5.43
CA ARG A 178 3.72 -8.02 -4.86
C ARG A 178 2.62 -7.90 -5.92
N GLU A 179 2.95 -7.35 -7.09
CA GLU A 179 2.02 -7.22 -8.21
C GLU A 179 1.64 -8.59 -8.80
N SER A 180 2.60 -9.49 -8.98
CA SER A 180 2.33 -10.86 -9.44
C SER A 180 1.45 -11.68 -8.47
N LYS A 181 1.64 -11.53 -7.15
CA LYS A 181 0.73 -12.13 -6.15
C LYS A 181 -0.68 -11.51 -6.18
N LYS A 182 -0.79 -10.20 -6.42
CA LYS A 182 -2.09 -9.53 -6.61
C LYS A 182 -2.81 -10.03 -7.86
N VAL A 183 -2.08 -10.29 -8.96
CA VAL A 183 -2.64 -10.88 -10.19
C VAL A 183 -3.12 -12.31 -9.94
N LYS A 184 -2.35 -13.14 -9.22
CA LYS A 184 -2.79 -14.51 -8.84
C LYS A 184 -4.02 -14.52 -7.92
N LYS A 185 -4.17 -13.54 -7.02
CA LYS A 185 -5.36 -13.38 -6.16
C LYS A 185 -6.54 -12.67 -6.86
N LYS A 186 -6.36 -12.03 -8.03
CA LYS A 186 -7.42 -11.31 -8.76
C LYS A 186 -7.60 -11.83 -10.19
N LYS A 187 -8.45 -12.84 -10.36
CA LYS A 187 -9.25 -13.00 -11.60
C LYS A 187 -10.42 -12.00 -11.70
N LYS A 188 -10.46 -10.92 -10.91
CA LYS A 188 -11.43 -9.82 -11.06
C LYS A 188 -10.80 -8.43 -10.89
N LYS A 189 -10.91 -7.66 -11.97
CA LYS A 189 -10.73 -6.22 -12.22
C LYS A 189 -9.29 -5.66 -12.29
N PRO A 190 -8.96 -4.93 -13.37
CA PRO A 190 -7.72 -4.17 -13.47
C PRO A 190 -7.80 -2.96 -12.53
N GLN A 191 -6.75 -2.76 -11.73
CA GLN A 191 -6.49 -1.49 -11.04
C GLN A 191 -5.20 -0.94 -11.63
N HIS A 192 -5.28 0.26 -12.20
CA HIS A 192 -4.15 1.00 -12.74
C HIS A 192 -3.13 1.39 -11.64
N PRO A 193 -1.89 1.73 -12.03
CA PRO A 193 -0.79 1.95 -11.10
C PRO A 193 -1.10 3.14 -10.19
N GLN A 194 -1.17 2.90 -8.87
CA GLN A 194 -1.07 3.96 -7.87
C GLN A 194 0.37 4.48 -7.89
N MET A 195 0.65 5.44 -8.76
CA MET A 195 1.81 6.32 -8.64
C MET A 195 1.45 7.37 -7.59
N PHE A 196 2.34 7.56 -6.62
CA PHE A 196 2.08 8.05 -5.26
C PHE A 196 1.30 7.07 -4.40
N GLN A 197 2.02 6.07 -3.90
CA GLN A 197 1.60 5.32 -2.73
C GLN A 197 1.29 6.35 -1.62
N ASN A 198 0.10 6.25 -1.03
CA ASN A 198 -0.02 6.52 0.40
C ASN A 198 0.98 5.58 1.07
N SER A 199 2.22 6.04 1.22
CA SER A 199 3.30 5.33 1.89
C SER A 199 2.77 4.94 3.25
N VAL A 200 2.64 3.65 3.49
CA VAL A 200 2.22 3.10 4.76
C VAL A 200 3.09 3.74 5.84
N ASN A 201 2.49 4.31 6.88
CA ASN A 201 3.27 4.77 8.03
C ASN A 201 3.95 3.53 8.63
N LEU A 202 5.28 3.43 8.49
CA LEU A 202 6.02 2.25 8.97
C LEU A 202 5.81 2.04 10.47
N LYS A 203 5.63 3.10 11.25
CA LYS A 203 5.40 3.01 12.69
C LYS A 203 4.13 2.24 13.05
N ASP A 204 3.09 2.30 12.21
CA ASP A 204 1.77 1.70 12.47
C ASP A 204 1.59 0.30 11.85
N SER A 205 2.55 -0.15 11.04
CA SER A 205 2.42 -1.38 10.24
C SER A 205 3.35 -2.52 10.67
N VAL A 206 4.17 -2.27 11.69
CA VAL A 206 5.07 -3.26 12.29
C VAL A 206 4.35 -3.92 13.47
N THR A 207 4.28 -5.25 13.47
CA THR A 207 3.69 -6.04 14.58
C THR A 207 4.79 -6.74 15.37
N THR A 208 4.64 -6.76 16.70
CA THR A 208 5.58 -7.41 17.62
C THR A 208 4.96 -8.65 18.25
N SER A 209 5.78 -9.65 18.53
CA SER A 209 5.44 -10.89 19.22
C SER A 209 6.50 -11.21 20.25
N GLU A 210 6.11 -11.84 21.35
CA GLU A 210 7.05 -12.27 22.38
C GLU A 210 7.90 -13.43 21.87
N VAL A 211 9.21 -13.36 22.09
CA VAL A 211 10.17 -14.40 21.74
C VAL A 211 11.13 -14.64 22.90
N PRO A 212 11.71 -15.85 23.03
CA PRO A 212 12.64 -16.16 24.11
C PRO A 212 13.89 -15.26 24.12
N ASP A 213 14.45 -14.99 25.29
CA ASP A 213 15.68 -14.19 25.44
C ASP A 213 16.89 -14.80 24.68
N SER A 214 16.89 -16.12 24.53
CA SER A 214 17.89 -16.84 23.73
C SER A 214 17.85 -16.42 22.26
N PHE A 215 16.67 -16.12 21.71
CA PHE A 215 16.49 -15.61 20.34
C PHE A 215 17.04 -14.19 20.22
N HIS A 216 16.74 -13.31 21.19
CA HIS A 216 17.33 -11.97 21.23
C HIS A 216 18.86 -12.01 21.37
N LYS A 217 19.41 -12.97 22.13
CA LYS A 217 20.86 -13.19 22.22
C LYS A 217 21.45 -13.62 20.86
N MET A 218 20.75 -14.47 20.11
CA MET A 218 21.16 -14.86 18.76
C MET A 218 21.05 -13.70 17.77
N TYR A 219 19.95 -12.94 17.79
CA TYR A 219 19.75 -11.73 17.00
C TYR A 219 20.91 -10.74 17.17
N ARG A 220 21.35 -10.50 18.42
CA ARG A 220 22.51 -9.65 18.71
C ARG A 220 23.81 -10.17 18.10
N ARG A 221 23.98 -11.49 17.96
CA ARG A 221 25.14 -12.10 17.29
C ARG A 221 25.10 -11.89 15.78
N PHE A 222 23.92 -11.99 15.15
CA PHE A 222 23.74 -11.63 13.73
C PHE A 222 24.05 -10.15 13.52
N LEU A 223 23.48 -9.26 14.35
CA LEU A 223 23.76 -7.83 14.31
C LEU A 223 25.26 -7.53 14.35
N LYS A 224 26.00 -8.15 15.27
CA LYS A 224 27.46 -7.98 15.35
C LYS A 224 28.16 -8.45 14.08
N THR A 225 27.79 -9.61 13.55
CA THR A 225 28.40 -10.18 12.32
C THR A 225 28.17 -9.28 11.12
N ILE A 226 26.96 -8.72 10.97
CA ILE A 226 26.64 -7.77 9.89
C ILE A 226 27.40 -6.46 10.09
N LYS A 227 27.52 -5.94 11.32
CA LYS A 227 28.29 -4.71 11.62
C LYS A 227 29.78 -4.85 11.31
N ASP A 228 30.33 -6.04 11.52
CA ASP A 228 31.74 -6.37 11.37
C ASP A 228 32.10 -6.78 9.92
N ASP A 229 31.19 -6.65 8.94
CA ASP A 229 31.48 -6.90 7.52
C ASP A 229 32.57 -5.94 7.00
N ASP A 230 33.66 -6.49 6.46
CA ASP A 230 34.82 -5.72 5.98
C ASP A 230 34.42 -4.68 4.91
N ASN A 231 33.43 -5.03 4.10
CA ASN A 231 32.91 -4.23 2.99
C ASN A 231 31.51 -3.65 3.30
N PHE A 232 31.20 -3.35 4.57
CA PHE A 232 29.90 -2.83 4.98
C PHE A 232 29.39 -1.64 4.14
N GLY A 233 30.30 -0.78 3.67
CA GLY A 233 29.94 0.37 2.83
C GLY A 233 29.29 -0.04 1.50
N GLU A 234 29.71 -1.16 0.90
CA GLU A 234 29.14 -1.70 -0.33
C GLU A 234 27.72 -2.22 -0.10
N LEU A 235 27.45 -2.77 1.09
CA LEU A 235 26.13 -3.30 1.45
C LEU A 235 25.02 -2.24 1.36
N LEU A 236 25.35 -0.96 1.58
CA LEU A 236 24.38 0.14 1.62
C LEU A 236 23.64 0.30 0.28
N CYS A 237 24.34 0.07 -0.84
CA CYS A 237 23.78 0.17 -2.19
C CYS A 237 23.60 -1.21 -2.85
N HIS A 238 23.96 -2.30 -2.16
CA HIS A 238 23.86 -3.64 -2.72
C HIS A 238 22.39 -4.09 -2.83
N ARG A 239 21.97 -4.50 -4.04
CA ARG A 239 20.58 -4.83 -4.39
C ARG A 239 19.92 -5.88 -3.49
N THR A 240 20.68 -6.83 -2.96
CA THR A 240 20.17 -7.89 -2.05
C THR A 240 20.42 -7.56 -0.59
N ALA A 241 21.53 -6.90 -0.24
CA ALA A 241 21.94 -6.71 1.14
C ALA A 241 21.25 -5.51 1.79
N SER A 242 21.06 -4.41 1.05
CA SER A 242 20.40 -3.22 1.58
C SER A 242 18.96 -3.47 2.03
N PRO A 243 18.12 -4.29 1.33
CA PRO A 243 16.85 -4.76 1.89
C PRO A 243 16.97 -5.49 3.23
N VAL A 244 18.02 -6.29 3.43
CA VAL A 244 18.30 -6.94 4.73
C VAL A 244 18.63 -5.88 5.79
N LEU A 245 19.41 -4.85 5.43
CA LEU A 245 19.70 -3.72 6.32
C LEU A 245 18.44 -2.92 6.67
N GLN A 246 17.51 -2.72 5.72
CA GLN A 246 16.22 -2.08 5.99
C GLN A 246 15.41 -2.88 7.02
N VAL A 247 15.33 -4.20 6.86
CA VAL A 247 14.69 -5.09 7.85
C VAL A 247 15.40 -4.98 9.19
N LEU A 248 16.73 -5.10 9.21
CA LEU A 248 17.54 -5.02 10.42
C LEU A 248 17.31 -3.72 11.19
N VAL A 249 17.27 -2.57 10.50
CA VAL A 249 17.04 -1.25 11.11
C VAL A 249 15.64 -1.16 11.72
N ILE A 250 14.60 -1.64 11.01
CA ILE A 250 13.22 -1.65 11.51
C ILE A 250 13.10 -2.55 12.76
N THR A 251 13.64 -3.77 12.70
CA THR A 251 13.60 -4.71 13.83
C THR A 251 14.44 -4.20 15.00
N LEU A 252 15.59 -3.59 14.74
CA LEU A 252 16.48 -3.06 15.77
C LEU A 252 15.86 -1.90 16.54
N GLN A 253 15.13 -1.01 15.87
CA GLN A 253 14.45 0.10 16.54
C GLN A 253 13.43 -0.37 17.59
N LYS A 254 12.77 -1.50 17.34
CA LYS A 254 11.81 -2.10 18.29
C LYS A 254 12.50 -2.88 19.41
N VAL A 255 13.65 -3.50 19.13
CA VAL A 255 14.40 -4.29 20.12
C VAL A 255 15.27 -3.42 21.03
N SER A 256 15.91 -2.38 20.50
CA SER A 256 16.84 -1.51 21.23
C SER A 256 17.11 -0.21 20.46
N THR A 257 16.56 0.90 20.96
CA THR A 257 16.77 2.26 20.43
C THR A 257 18.25 2.67 20.44
N GLU A 258 18.99 2.33 21.51
CA GLU A 258 20.43 2.59 21.61
C GLU A 258 21.22 1.93 20.48
N LYS A 259 20.95 0.65 20.21
CA LYS A 259 21.65 -0.07 19.13
C LYS A 259 21.23 0.39 17.75
N PHE A 260 19.98 0.84 17.61
CA PHE A 260 19.49 1.49 16.40
C PHE A 260 20.25 2.80 16.12
N ALA A 261 20.45 3.65 17.13
CA ALA A 261 21.23 4.87 17.00
C ALA A 261 22.68 4.57 16.58
N GLN A 262 23.33 3.60 17.23
CA GLN A 262 24.69 3.14 16.86
C GLN A 262 24.76 2.58 15.42
N MET A 263 23.73 1.85 14.98
CA MET A 263 23.68 1.34 13.61
C MET A 263 23.48 2.48 12.61
N THR A 264 22.63 3.44 12.93
CA THR A 264 22.39 4.62 12.10
C THR A 264 23.67 5.43 11.92
N GLU A 265 24.41 5.68 13.02
CA GLU A 265 25.70 6.37 12.96
C GLU A 265 26.73 5.61 12.11
N LEU A 266 26.79 4.27 12.22
CA LEU A 266 27.64 3.44 11.37
C LEU A 266 27.28 3.61 9.88
N ILE A 267 25.98 3.57 9.55
CA ILE A 267 25.49 3.74 8.17
C ILE A 267 25.84 5.12 7.63
N VAL A 268 25.59 6.19 8.39
CA VAL A 268 25.91 7.59 8.03
C VAL A 268 27.42 7.74 7.76
N ARG A 269 28.25 7.22 8.67
CA ARG A 269 29.72 7.26 8.53
C ARG A 269 30.20 6.48 7.30
N LYS A 270 29.68 5.27 7.08
CA LYS A 270 30.06 4.43 5.93
C LYS A 270 29.52 4.98 4.60
N ALA A 271 28.41 5.72 4.63
CA ALA A 271 27.90 6.49 3.50
C ALA A 271 28.69 7.77 3.21
N ARG A 272 29.71 8.10 4.03
CA ARG A 272 30.54 9.32 3.92
C ARG A 272 29.73 10.61 3.96
N ILE A 273 28.72 10.65 4.83
CA ILE A 273 27.93 11.85 5.07
C ILE A 273 28.56 12.62 6.22
N GLU A 274 28.88 13.88 5.96
CA GLU A 274 29.46 14.77 6.98
C GLU A 274 28.38 15.18 7.97
N MET A 275 28.70 15.08 9.27
CA MET A 275 27.83 15.55 10.34
C MET A 275 28.32 16.91 10.84
N THR A 276 27.45 17.91 10.86
CA THR A 276 27.77 19.20 11.47
C THR A 276 27.93 19.07 12.99
N SER A 277 28.80 19.92 13.56
CA SER A 277 29.05 19.97 15.00
C SER A 277 27.80 20.46 15.74
N PRO A 278 27.49 19.93 16.95
CA PRO A 278 26.39 20.42 17.79
C PRO A 278 26.51 21.91 18.16
N ASN A 279 27.73 22.48 18.11
CA ASN A 279 28.02 23.86 18.52
C ASN A 279 27.92 24.90 17.40
N ASN A 280 27.56 24.52 16.16
CA ASN A 280 27.13 25.53 15.20
C ASN A 280 25.74 25.99 15.62
N LYS A 281 25.67 27.17 16.25
CA LYS A 281 24.44 27.90 16.56
C LYS A 281 23.73 28.42 15.29
N ASP A 282 23.71 27.64 14.22
CA ASP A 282 22.96 27.90 12.98
C ASP A 282 21.64 27.12 12.95
N GLY A 283 21.17 26.68 14.12
CA GLY A 283 20.02 25.79 14.19
C GLY A 283 19.48 25.57 15.59
N GLY A 284 18.86 26.60 16.17
CA GLY A 284 17.68 26.34 17.01
C GLY A 284 17.72 26.68 18.50
N GLU A 285 18.69 27.41 19.02
CA GLU A 285 18.63 27.92 20.40
C GLU A 285 18.91 29.42 20.47
N GLY A 286 17.83 30.20 20.46
CA GLY A 286 17.84 31.66 20.65
C GLY A 286 17.33 32.43 19.45
N VAL A 287 16.01 32.43 19.22
CA VAL A 287 15.36 33.48 18.41
C VAL A 287 14.29 34.08 19.30
N ASP A 288 14.68 35.11 20.04
CA ASP A 288 13.74 36.13 20.49
C ASP A 288 13.15 36.82 19.25
N ASP A 289 11.87 37.17 19.33
CA ASP A 289 11.18 37.98 18.33
C ASP A 289 11.79 39.40 18.33
N SER A 290 12.92 39.60 17.65
CA SER A 290 13.37 40.90 17.12
C SER A 290 14.64 40.76 16.29
N ASP A 291 14.61 41.44 15.16
CA ASP A 291 15.72 41.81 14.28
C ASP A 291 16.34 40.75 13.36
N GLU A 292 16.13 41.04 12.07
CA GLU A 292 16.95 40.68 10.92
C GLU A 292 18.43 40.82 11.28
N SER A 293 19.07 39.71 11.64
CA SER A 293 20.52 39.57 11.50
C SER A 293 20.76 38.65 10.32
N GLU A 294 21.42 39.23 9.32
CA GLU A 294 21.89 38.60 8.09
C GLU A 294 22.69 37.33 8.46
N GLU A 295 22.07 36.16 8.31
CA GLU A 295 22.79 34.88 8.32
C GLU A 295 23.64 34.85 7.03
N GLU A 296 24.96 34.85 7.18
CA GLU A 296 25.94 34.85 6.09
C GLU A 296 25.58 33.78 5.03
N GLU A 297 25.42 34.25 3.79
CA GLU A 297 24.94 33.53 2.63
C GLU A 297 25.93 32.46 2.14
N ASP A 298 25.80 31.24 2.65
CA ASP A 298 26.21 30.00 1.95
C ASP A 298 24.97 29.31 1.30
N GLU A 299 23.86 30.04 1.11
CA GLU A 299 22.54 29.46 0.77
C GLU A 299 22.46 28.88 -0.67
N ASP A 300 23.31 29.32 -1.60
CA ASP A 300 23.20 29.00 -3.04
C ASP A 300 24.24 28.00 -3.57
N THR A 301 25.15 27.51 -2.72
CA THR A 301 26.14 26.54 -3.20
C THR A 301 25.50 25.16 -3.33
N PHE A 302 25.41 24.63 -4.57
CA PHE A 302 24.99 23.25 -4.80
C PHE A 302 25.98 22.28 -4.16
N HIS A 303 25.53 21.60 -3.10
CA HIS A 303 26.33 20.63 -2.38
C HIS A 303 26.43 19.33 -3.16
N LYS A 304 27.63 18.73 -3.19
CA LYS A 304 27.84 17.40 -3.74
C LYS A 304 27.13 16.36 -2.86
N LEU A 305 26.30 15.54 -3.48
CA LEU A 305 25.55 14.51 -2.77
C LEU A 305 26.39 13.23 -2.58
N PRO A 306 26.35 12.61 -1.40
CA PRO A 306 26.89 11.27 -1.18
C PRO A 306 26.23 10.24 -2.10
N VAL A 307 27.01 9.33 -2.67
CA VAL A 307 26.55 8.33 -3.66
C VAL A 307 25.36 7.52 -3.14
N VAL A 308 25.38 7.16 -1.85
CA VAL A 308 24.33 6.35 -1.21
C VAL A 308 22.97 7.07 -1.21
N LEU A 309 22.94 8.40 -1.08
CA LEU A 309 21.69 9.17 -1.11
C LEU A 309 21.12 9.33 -2.53
N THR A 310 21.97 9.18 -3.53
CA THR A 310 21.63 9.28 -4.95
C THR A 310 21.40 7.93 -5.63
N ASP A 311 21.71 6.83 -4.96
CA ASP A 311 21.53 5.47 -5.45
C ASP A 311 20.10 4.96 -5.17
N GLN A 312 19.52 4.20 -6.10
CA GLN A 312 18.12 3.72 -5.99
C GLN A 312 17.90 2.79 -4.80
N VAL A 313 18.92 2.05 -4.39
CA VAL A 313 18.85 1.09 -3.28
C VAL A 313 19.22 1.79 -1.97
N GLY A 314 20.31 2.56 -1.98
CA GLY A 314 20.78 3.33 -0.84
C GLY A 314 19.79 4.39 -0.36
N SER A 315 19.10 5.09 -1.28
CA SER A 315 18.11 6.11 -0.92
C SER A 315 16.95 5.50 -0.12
N HIS A 316 16.47 4.31 -0.51
CA HIS A 316 15.40 3.61 0.21
C HIS A 316 15.82 3.19 1.62
N LEU A 317 17.09 2.82 1.84
CA LEU A 317 17.61 2.58 3.19
C LEU A 317 17.52 3.84 4.06
N PHE A 318 17.89 5.00 3.52
CA PHE A 318 17.77 6.27 4.25
C PHE A 318 16.31 6.72 4.46
N GLU A 319 15.40 6.43 3.54
CA GLU A 319 13.97 6.63 3.77
C GLU A 319 13.47 5.79 4.96
N VAL A 320 13.90 4.53 5.07
CA VAL A 320 13.55 3.65 6.19
C VAL A 320 14.16 4.17 7.51
N LEU A 321 15.41 4.64 7.50
CA LEU A 321 16.03 5.27 8.67
C LEU A 321 15.21 6.47 9.17
N LEU A 322 14.84 7.38 8.25
CA LEU A 322 14.02 8.56 8.59
C LEU A 322 12.62 8.20 9.12
N GLN A 323 12.02 7.12 8.63
CA GLN A 323 10.68 6.68 9.05
C GLN A 323 10.68 5.94 10.39
N THR A 324 11.80 5.29 10.74
CA THR A 324 11.94 4.48 11.95
C THR A 324 12.55 5.25 13.12
N ALA A 325 13.34 6.29 12.84
CA ALA A 325 14.04 7.07 13.84
C ALA A 325 13.14 7.60 14.98
N ASP A 326 13.72 7.60 16.18
CA ASP A 326 13.25 8.41 17.30
C ASP A 326 13.61 9.88 17.07
N GLU A 327 13.17 10.75 17.97
CA GLU A 327 13.31 12.20 17.78
C GLU A 327 14.78 12.64 17.66
N GLU A 328 15.65 12.13 18.53
CA GLU A 328 17.07 12.49 18.56
C GLU A 328 17.80 12.00 17.30
N THR A 329 17.61 10.75 16.90
CA THR A 329 18.25 10.21 15.70
C THR A 329 17.72 10.91 14.44
N PHE A 330 16.43 11.24 14.41
CA PHE A 330 15.82 11.95 13.30
C PHE A 330 16.40 13.37 13.14
N ASP A 331 16.60 14.09 14.24
CA ASP A 331 17.25 15.41 14.21
C ASP A 331 18.69 15.31 13.73
N ASN A 332 19.44 14.32 14.21
CA ASN A 332 20.81 14.08 13.74
C ASN A 332 20.85 13.83 12.23
N LEU A 333 19.96 12.98 11.69
CA LEU A 333 19.88 12.72 10.25
C LEU A 333 19.47 13.96 9.46
N THR A 334 18.43 14.67 9.90
CA THR A 334 17.86 15.76 9.10
C THR A 334 18.64 17.06 9.25
N VAL A 335 18.84 17.54 10.47
CA VAL A 335 19.47 18.83 10.76
C VAL A 335 20.99 18.74 10.56
N ARG A 336 21.64 17.71 11.09
CA ARG A 336 23.11 17.64 11.08
C ARG A 336 23.72 17.03 9.83
N CYS A 337 22.99 16.17 9.11
CA CYS A 337 23.51 15.51 7.91
C CYS A 337 22.93 16.09 6.60
N MET A 338 21.62 16.39 6.56
CA MET A 338 20.92 16.63 5.29
C MET A 338 20.54 18.09 5.02
N LEU A 339 20.43 18.95 6.06
CA LEU A 339 19.92 20.32 5.92
C LEU A 339 20.77 21.20 4.98
N LYS A 340 22.10 21.07 5.04
CA LYS A 340 23.02 21.84 4.17
C LYS A 340 22.81 21.52 2.69
N MET A 341 22.62 20.24 2.38
CA MET A 341 22.39 19.74 1.02
C MET A 341 20.91 19.65 0.60
N LEU A 342 19.98 20.24 1.37
CA LEU A 342 18.54 20.08 1.18
C LEU A 342 18.05 20.42 -0.24
N VAL A 343 18.58 21.50 -0.82
CA VAL A 343 18.21 21.95 -2.18
C VAL A 343 18.74 20.95 -3.22
N SER A 344 20.04 20.58 -3.15
CA SER A 344 20.62 19.54 -4.01
C SER A 344 19.85 18.22 -3.93
N LEU A 345 19.40 17.81 -2.73
CA LEU A 345 18.56 16.62 -2.56
C LEU A 345 17.23 16.78 -3.30
N SER A 346 16.59 17.94 -3.19
CA SER A 346 15.27 18.20 -3.80
C SER A 346 15.28 18.25 -5.33
N ILE A 347 16.39 18.66 -5.96
CA ILE A 347 16.55 18.69 -7.42
C ILE A 347 17.05 17.37 -8.01
N HIS A 348 17.52 16.42 -7.18
CA HIS A 348 18.05 15.15 -7.65
C HIS A 348 16.94 14.12 -7.97
N PRO A 349 16.99 13.40 -9.12
CA PRO A 349 15.94 12.46 -9.53
C PRO A 349 15.60 11.33 -8.53
N ILE A 350 16.56 10.93 -7.69
CA ILE A 350 16.39 9.88 -6.69
C ILE A 350 16.31 10.45 -5.27
N ALA A 351 17.09 11.49 -4.96
CA ALA A 351 17.24 11.94 -3.58
C ALA A 351 16.08 12.85 -3.14
N ASN A 352 15.27 13.35 -4.08
CA ASN A 352 14.08 14.15 -3.77
C ASN A 352 13.08 13.39 -2.90
N PHE A 353 13.02 12.05 -3.01
CA PHE A 353 12.16 11.21 -2.17
C PHE A 353 12.57 11.25 -0.68
N LEU A 354 13.86 11.45 -0.39
CA LEU A 354 14.32 11.70 0.98
C LEU A 354 13.73 12.99 1.52
N VAL A 355 13.71 14.07 0.73
CA VAL A 355 13.09 15.35 1.12
C VAL A 355 11.61 15.18 1.40
N GLN A 356 10.90 14.46 0.53
CA GLN A 356 9.49 14.15 0.73
C GLN A 356 9.24 13.33 2.00
N THR A 357 10.10 12.36 2.30
CA THR A 357 10.02 11.53 3.50
C THR A 357 10.38 12.31 4.77
N MET A 358 11.41 13.17 4.74
CA MET A 358 11.77 14.09 5.83
C MET A 358 10.58 14.96 6.21
N LEU A 359 10.01 15.69 5.24
CA LEU A 359 8.86 16.57 5.48
C LEU A 359 7.64 15.80 5.99
N ARG A 360 7.42 14.55 5.56
CA ARG A 360 6.32 13.71 6.06
C ARG A 360 6.51 13.31 7.52
N CYS A 361 7.74 12.99 7.91
CA CYS A 361 8.06 12.53 9.27
C CYS A 361 8.14 13.68 10.29
N MET A 362 8.32 14.93 9.86
CA MET A 362 8.36 16.08 10.76
C MET A 362 6.97 16.38 11.37
N ASP A 363 6.93 16.43 12.70
CA ASP A 363 5.75 16.68 13.53
C ASP A 363 5.81 18.02 14.30
N LYS A 364 7.02 18.54 14.56
CA LYS A 364 7.23 19.80 15.30
C LYS A 364 7.35 21.00 14.37
N LYS A 365 6.49 22.00 14.58
CA LYS A 365 6.46 23.28 13.83
C LYS A 365 7.82 23.97 13.74
N LYS A 366 8.51 24.11 14.89
CA LYS A 366 9.81 24.80 14.98
C LYS A 366 10.86 24.13 14.09
N LYS A 367 10.88 22.79 14.05
CA LYS A 367 11.85 22.00 13.28
C LYS A 367 11.53 21.97 11.79
N ALA A 368 10.27 21.92 11.41
CA ALA A 368 9.86 21.90 10.00
C ALA A 368 10.01 23.25 9.29
N LYS A 369 9.90 24.36 10.04
CA LYS A 369 9.85 25.73 9.48
C LYS A 369 11.10 26.10 8.66
N PRO A 370 12.35 25.84 9.09
CA PRO A 370 13.55 26.12 8.29
C PRO A 370 13.56 25.35 6.96
N PHE A 371 13.19 24.07 6.97
CA PHE A 371 13.11 23.23 5.76
C PHE A 371 12.07 23.77 4.79
N ILE A 372 10.88 24.13 5.28
CA ILE A 372 9.80 24.70 4.48
C ILE A 372 10.22 26.03 3.86
N ARG A 373 10.84 26.93 4.64
CA ARG A 373 11.32 28.23 4.15
C ARG A 373 12.36 28.07 3.05
N LYS A 374 13.38 27.23 3.29
CA LYS A 374 14.44 26.97 2.31
C LYS A 374 13.88 26.36 1.02
N LEU A 375 13.06 25.30 1.12
CA LEU A 375 12.45 24.68 -0.06
C LEU A 375 11.47 25.60 -0.81
N SER A 376 10.78 26.50 -0.10
CA SER A 376 9.89 27.46 -0.74
C SER A 376 10.66 28.42 -1.64
N LYS A 377 11.84 28.92 -1.21
CA LYS A 377 12.70 29.81 -2.02
C LYS A 377 13.05 29.19 -3.39
N PHE A 378 13.35 27.89 -3.43
CA PHE A 378 13.74 27.14 -4.63
C PHE A 378 12.54 26.44 -5.32
N THR A 379 11.32 26.97 -5.19
CA THR A 379 10.13 26.34 -5.78
C THR A 379 10.27 26.21 -7.30
N GLU A 380 10.76 27.26 -7.98
CA GLU A 380 10.92 27.27 -9.43
C GLU A 380 11.93 26.19 -9.89
N ASP A 381 13.09 26.10 -9.25
CA ASP A 381 14.12 25.09 -9.56
C ASP A 381 13.61 23.66 -9.38
N ILE A 382 12.89 23.40 -8.27
CA ILE A 382 12.33 22.08 -7.97
C ILE A 382 11.25 21.69 -9.00
N LEU A 383 10.42 22.66 -9.42
CA LEU A 383 9.41 22.44 -10.45
C LEU A 383 10.06 22.22 -11.83
N ALA A 384 11.09 22.99 -12.18
CA ALA A 384 11.86 22.85 -13.42
C ALA A 384 12.58 21.49 -13.48
N ALA A 385 13.07 20.98 -12.35
CA ALA A 385 13.65 19.64 -12.24
C ALA A 385 12.61 18.50 -12.34
N GLY A 386 11.30 18.82 -12.35
CA GLY A 386 10.21 17.86 -12.44
C GLY A 386 9.81 17.22 -11.10
N HIS A 387 10.38 17.67 -9.97
CA HIS A 387 10.17 17.05 -8.66
C HIS A 387 9.03 17.70 -7.88
N MET A 388 7.88 17.82 -8.56
CA MET A 388 6.65 18.44 -8.04
C MET A 388 6.19 17.86 -6.69
N GLY A 389 6.52 16.59 -6.42
CA GLY A 389 6.25 15.93 -5.15
C GLY A 389 6.84 16.64 -3.93
N CYS A 390 8.01 17.27 -4.05
CA CYS A 390 8.61 18.07 -2.97
C CYS A 390 7.73 19.27 -2.62
N ILE A 391 7.23 19.99 -3.62
CA ILE A 391 6.36 21.17 -3.43
C ILE A 391 5.00 20.77 -2.85
N VAL A 392 4.43 19.66 -3.30
CA VAL A 392 3.22 19.08 -2.67
C VAL A 392 3.47 18.81 -1.19
N ARG A 393 4.62 18.22 -0.82
CA ARG A 393 4.96 17.93 0.58
C ARG A 393 5.20 19.16 1.41
N VAL A 394 5.71 20.24 0.83
CA VAL A 394 5.80 21.55 1.49
C VAL A 394 4.39 22.04 1.84
N ALA A 395 3.47 22.09 0.87
CA ALA A 395 2.09 22.52 1.09
C ALA A 395 1.35 21.63 2.11
N GLU A 396 1.48 20.31 1.99
CA GLU A 396 0.91 19.36 2.96
C GLU A 396 1.44 19.60 4.38
N SER A 397 2.74 19.89 4.52
CA SER A 397 3.37 20.12 5.82
C SER A 397 2.94 21.47 6.43
N ILE A 398 2.81 22.52 5.62
CA ILE A 398 2.25 23.81 6.05
C ILE A 398 0.85 23.61 6.62
N SER A 399 -0.02 22.88 5.90
CA SER A 399 -1.39 22.60 6.34
C SER A 399 -1.43 21.70 7.58
N ARG A 400 -0.72 20.56 7.55
CA ARG A 400 -0.68 19.56 8.65
C ARG A 400 -0.18 20.16 9.96
N LEU A 401 0.86 21.00 9.89
CA LEU A 401 1.47 21.65 11.05
C LEU A 401 0.82 23.00 11.40
N GLY A 402 -0.13 23.48 10.59
CA GLY A 402 -0.82 24.75 10.81
C GLY A 402 0.14 25.95 10.90
N LEU A 403 1.04 26.07 9.93
CA LEU A 403 2.03 27.16 9.80
C LEU A 403 1.41 28.36 9.07
N SER A 404 0.50 29.06 9.75
CA SER A 404 -0.32 30.12 9.14
C SER A 404 0.50 31.31 8.59
N ASP A 405 1.71 31.54 9.12
CA ASP A 405 2.65 32.58 8.66
C ASP A 405 3.37 32.21 7.36
N GLN A 406 3.36 30.93 6.98
CA GLN A 406 3.96 30.43 5.74
C GLN A 406 2.94 30.22 4.62
N GLU A 407 1.64 30.17 4.91
CA GLU A 407 0.59 29.95 3.90
C GLU A 407 0.64 31.02 2.78
N GLU A 408 0.67 32.30 3.15
CA GLU A 408 0.65 33.42 2.20
C GLU A 408 1.95 33.51 1.39
N LYS A 409 3.10 33.43 2.07
CA LYS A 409 4.43 33.41 1.44
C LYS A 409 4.58 32.26 0.43
N PHE A 410 4.04 31.08 0.75
CA PHE A 410 4.07 29.94 -0.15
C PHE A 410 3.22 30.17 -1.41
N ILE A 411 2.04 30.77 -1.27
CA ILE A 411 1.18 31.10 -2.40
C ILE A 411 1.79 32.19 -3.28
N GLU A 412 2.40 33.23 -2.69
CA GLU A 412 3.16 34.25 -3.43
C GLU A 412 4.31 33.62 -4.22
N THR A 413 5.06 32.71 -3.59
CA THR A 413 6.19 32.04 -4.24
C THR A 413 5.73 31.12 -5.37
N LEU A 414 4.63 30.37 -5.17
CA LEU A 414 4.03 29.53 -6.20
C LEU A 414 3.49 30.36 -7.37
N THR A 415 2.86 31.51 -7.08
CA THR A 415 2.37 32.47 -8.08
C THR A 415 3.52 32.99 -8.94
N ARG A 416 4.64 33.38 -8.31
CA ARG A 416 5.86 33.81 -9.00
C ARG A 416 6.45 32.68 -9.85
N SER A 417 6.62 31.50 -9.27
CA SER A 417 7.22 30.32 -9.94
C SER A 417 6.42 29.85 -11.16
N LEU A 418 5.11 30.09 -11.18
CA LEU A 418 4.23 29.78 -12.32
C LEU A 418 4.01 30.99 -13.25
N HIS A 419 4.76 32.08 -13.07
CA HIS A 419 4.67 33.32 -13.86
C HIS A 419 3.26 33.93 -13.91
N ILE A 420 2.49 33.78 -12.84
CA ILE A 420 1.13 34.31 -12.78
C ILE A 420 1.21 35.84 -12.67
N PRO A 421 0.48 36.59 -13.50
CA PRO A 421 0.44 38.04 -13.40
C PRO A 421 -0.01 38.51 -12.02
N GLU A 422 0.63 39.55 -11.48
CA GLU A 422 0.31 40.11 -10.17
C GLU A 422 -1.07 40.80 -10.11
N ASP A 423 -1.69 41.02 -11.27
CA ASP A 423 -3.05 41.55 -11.37
C ASP A 423 -4.06 40.61 -10.67
N PRO A 424 -4.83 41.09 -9.67
CA PRO A 424 -5.73 40.25 -8.89
C PRO A 424 -6.80 39.52 -9.72
N GLU A 425 -7.31 40.15 -10.78
CA GLU A 425 -8.35 39.55 -11.62
C GLU A 425 -7.77 38.42 -12.49
N LYS A 426 -6.59 38.65 -13.09
CA LYS A 426 -5.87 37.62 -13.85
C LYS A 426 -5.44 36.47 -12.95
N MET A 427 -4.90 36.77 -11.77
CA MET A 427 -4.52 35.75 -10.78
C MET A 427 -5.71 34.87 -10.40
N GLU A 428 -6.87 35.48 -10.11
CA GLU A 428 -8.09 34.75 -9.82
C GLU A 428 -8.48 33.81 -10.99
N LYS A 429 -8.39 34.27 -12.24
CA LYS A 429 -8.76 33.44 -13.41
C LYS A 429 -7.77 32.33 -13.76
N SER A 430 -6.48 32.50 -13.44
CA SER A 430 -5.43 31.58 -13.89
C SER A 430 -4.89 30.63 -12.82
N PHE A 431 -4.92 31.00 -11.53
CA PHE A 431 -4.22 30.25 -10.47
C PHE A 431 -4.60 28.76 -10.45
N CYS A 432 -5.89 28.42 -10.35
CA CYS A 432 -6.32 27.02 -10.34
C CYS A 432 -5.95 26.28 -11.63
N LYS A 433 -5.98 26.93 -12.79
CA LYS A 433 -5.62 26.31 -14.08
C LYS A 433 -4.15 25.95 -14.15
N LEU A 434 -3.29 26.87 -13.74
CA LEU A 434 -1.85 26.71 -13.78
C LEU A 434 -1.36 25.71 -12.72
N VAL A 435 -1.95 25.72 -11.52
CA VAL A 435 -1.63 24.71 -10.50
C VAL A 435 -2.12 23.32 -10.91
N LEU A 436 -3.34 23.18 -11.46
CA LEU A 436 -3.85 21.89 -11.91
C LEU A 436 -3.06 21.31 -13.08
N SER A 437 -2.56 22.16 -13.98
CA SER A 437 -1.74 21.73 -15.12
C SER A 437 -0.25 21.62 -14.79
N MET A 438 0.21 22.24 -13.70
CA MET A 438 1.62 22.41 -13.36
C MET A 438 2.42 23.05 -14.51
N MET A 439 1.80 24.04 -15.18
CA MET A 439 2.38 24.81 -16.28
C MET A 439 2.52 26.28 -15.90
N THR A 440 3.52 26.97 -16.45
CA THR A 440 3.63 28.42 -16.31
C THR A 440 2.55 29.13 -17.11
N HIS A 441 2.22 30.35 -16.72
CA HIS A 441 1.25 31.20 -17.42
C HIS A 441 1.61 31.35 -18.89
N ASP A 442 2.90 31.54 -19.19
CA ASP A 442 3.41 31.59 -20.55
C ASP A 442 3.09 30.31 -21.33
N ILE A 443 3.33 29.12 -20.80
CA ILE A 443 3.10 27.87 -21.55
C ILE A 443 1.61 27.58 -21.73
N PHE A 444 0.80 27.88 -20.72
CA PHE A 444 -0.64 27.60 -20.76
C PHE A 444 -1.41 28.58 -21.66
N TYR A 445 -0.97 29.85 -21.72
CA TYR A 445 -1.63 30.91 -22.49
C TYR A 445 -0.88 31.34 -23.76
N LYS A 446 0.40 30.97 -23.97
CA LYS A 446 1.09 31.15 -25.26
C LYS A 446 0.84 30.00 -26.22
N VAL A 447 0.92 30.39 -27.48
CA VAL A 447 0.16 29.92 -28.64
C VAL A 447 1.05 29.10 -29.57
N GLU A 448 0.63 27.92 -30.01
CA GLU A 448 1.00 27.49 -31.36
C GLU A 448 -0.01 28.11 -32.34
N LEU A 449 0.53 28.73 -33.39
CA LEU A 449 -0.17 29.41 -34.46
C LEU A 449 -1.38 28.59 -34.97
N ILE A 450 -2.57 28.84 -34.44
CA ILE A 450 -3.81 28.40 -35.09
C ILE A 450 -4.15 29.51 -36.10
N PRO A 451 -4.03 29.27 -37.41
CA PRO A 451 -4.61 30.19 -38.38
C PRO A 451 -6.13 30.10 -38.17
N SER A 452 -6.75 31.21 -37.76
CA SER A 452 -8.21 31.36 -37.59
C SER A 452 -8.87 30.54 -36.47
N GLY A 453 -8.68 30.96 -35.22
CA GLY A 453 -9.55 30.62 -34.09
C GLY A 453 -9.08 31.30 -32.80
N GLU A 454 -9.99 31.76 -31.94
CA GLU A 454 -9.62 32.13 -30.57
C GLU A 454 -9.08 30.89 -29.84
N PRO A 455 -7.92 30.97 -29.17
CA PRO A 455 -7.35 29.81 -28.46
C PRO A 455 -8.27 29.36 -27.30
N ASP A 456 -8.68 28.09 -27.34
CA ASP A 456 -9.44 27.43 -26.27
C ASP A 456 -8.54 27.16 -25.07
N HIS A 457 -8.51 28.10 -24.12
CA HIS A 457 -7.77 27.99 -22.86
C HIS A 457 -8.55 27.26 -21.75
N SER A 458 -9.36 26.27 -22.13
CA SER A 458 -10.08 25.42 -21.17
C SER A 458 -9.21 24.27 -20.64
N LEU A 459 -9.36 23.96 -19.35
CA LEU A 459 -8.76 22.78 -18.76
C LEU A 459 -9.40 21.49 -19.31
N LYS A 460 -8.62 20.75 -20.09
CA LYS A 460 -8.98 19.42 -20.60
C LYS A 460 -8.54 18.34 -19.62
N ASN A 461 -9.17 17.17 -19.70
CA ASN A 461 -8.91 16.05 -18.80
C ASN A 461 -7.43 15.64 -18.78
N ASP A 462 -6.78 15.61 -19.94
CA ASP A 462 -5.37 15.19 -20.08
C ASP A 462 -4.37 16.23 -19.53
N ALA A 463 -4.81 17.47 -19.35
CA ALA A 463 -3.99 18.52 -18.76
C ALA A 463 -3.96 18.46 -17.22
N ILE A 464 -4.81 17.67 -16.57
CA ILE A 464 -4.87 17.62 -15.10
C ILE A 464 -3.72 16.76 -14.56
N ASN A 465 -2.71 17.43 -14.02
CA ASN A 465 -1.57 16.80 -13.38
C ASN A 465 -1.94 16.25 -11.98
N TYR A 466 -1.48 15.03 -11.68
CA TYR A 466 -1.67 14.40 -10.37
C TYR A 466 -1.14 15.27 -9.21
N HIS A 467 0.11 15.74 -9.33
CA HIS A 467 0.75 16.59 -8.32
C HIS A 467 0.08 17.94 -8.21
N GLY A 468 -0.36 18.50 -9.34
CA GLY A 468 -1.14 19.74 -9.39
C GLY A 468 -2.43 19.64 -8.59
N ALA A 469 -3.18 18.55 -8.76
CA ALA A 469 -4.39 18.29 -7.96
C ALA A 469 -4.09 18.11 -6.47
N CYS A 470 -3.02 17.38 -6.11
CA CYS A 470 -2.59 17.23 -4.71
C CYS A 470 -2.13 18.57 -4.08
N LEU A 471 -1.42 19.39 -4.86
CA LEU A 471 -0.96 20.71 -4.44
C LEU A 471 -2.15 21.63 -4.21
N LEU A 472 -3.07 21.74 -5.17
CA LEU A 472 -4.26 22.57 -5.05
C LEU A 472 -5.14 22.12 -3.88
N LYS A 473 -5.32 20.80 -3.70
CA LYS A 473 -6.02 20.22 -2.54
C LYS A 473 -5.42 20.71 -1.22
N SER A 474 -4.09 20.70 -1.11
CA SER A 474 -3.36 21.12 0.10
C SER A 474 -3.43 22.63 0.32
N CYS A 475 -3.34 23.43 -0.75
CA CYS A 475 -3.51 24.88 -0.64
C CYS A 475 -4.95 25.26 -0.25
N LEU A 476 -5.95 24.51 -0.71
CA LEU A 476 -7.35 24.71 -0.31
C LEU A 476 -7.63 24.34 1.15
N SER A 477 -6.78 23.56 1.82
CA SER A 477 -6.91 23.28 3.26
C SER A 477 -6.24 24.31 4.16
N PHE A 478 -5.60 25.35 3.58
CA PHE A 478 -5.07 26.49 4.33
C PHE A 478 -6.18 27.31 4.99
N LYS A 479 -5.82 28.07 6.04
CA LYS A 479 -6.74 29.03 6.66
C LYS A 479 -6.98 30.23 5.73
N LYS A 480 -5.91 30.71 5.09
CA LYS A 480 -5.95 31.83 4.13
C LYS A 480 -6.17 31.38 2.68
N CYS A 481 -7.22 30.60 2.41
CA CYS A 481 -7.48 30.03 1.08
C CYS A 481 -8.51 30.79 0.22
N GLN A 482 -8.94 32.00 0.60
CA GLN A 482 -10.05 32.71 -0.07
C GLN A 482 -9.78 33.02 -1.54
N MET A 483 -8.57 33.49 -1.88
CA MET A 483 -8.17 33.78 -3.27
C MET A 483 -8.23 32.49 -4.12
N ILE A 484 -7.71 31.38 -3.60
CA ILE A 484 -7.69 30.08 -4.26
C ILE A 484 -9.12 29.56 -4.47
N ALA A 485 -9.96 29.71 -3.45
CA ALA A 485 -11.37 29.33 -3.51
C ALA A 485 -12.13 30.15 -4.56
N LYS A 486 -11.84 31.46 -4.70
CA LYS A 486 -12.40 32.29 -5.78
C LYS A 486 -11.87 31.86 -7.14
N SER A 487 -10.58 31.53 -7.24
CA SER A 487 -10.00 31.04 -8.49
C SER A 487 -10.68 29.76 -8.98
N LEU A 488 -10.99 28.83 -8.08
CA LEU A 488 -11.74 27.61 -8.42
C LEU A 488 -13.15 27.95 -8.93
N LEU A 489 -13.82 28.94 -8.33
CA LEU A 489 -15.15 29.41 -8.75
C LEU A 489 -15.14 30.25 -10.03
N SER A 490 -13.96 30.66 -10.52
CA SER A 490 -13.82 31.37 -11.80
C SER A 490 -13.82 30.43 -13.00
N LEU A 491 -13.62 29.12 -12.77
CA LEU A 491 -13.64 28.10 -13.82
C LEU A 491 -15.05 27.95 -14.41
N ASN A 492 -15.11 27.59 -15.68
CA ASN A 492 -16.40 27.33 -16.31
C ASN A 492 -16.97 25.97 -15.88
N LYS A 493 -18.24 25.74 -16.21
CA LYS A 493 -18.99 24.56 -15.80
C LYS A 493 -18.42 23.25 -16.35
N GLU A 494 -17.95 23.28 -17.58
CA GLU A 494 -17.34 22.14 -18.27
C GLU A 494 -15.99 21.76 -17.63
N GLU A 495 -15.16 22.74 -17.29
CA GLU A 495 -13.89 22.56 -16.56
C GLU A 495 -14.15 21.98 -15.17
N LEU A 496 -15.08 22.54 -14.40
CA LEU A 496 -15.44 22.03 -13.07
C LEU A 496 -15.93 20.58 -13.14
N THR A 497 -16.75 20.26 -14.15
CA THR A 497 -17.23 18.88 -14.35
C THR A 497 -16.07 17.94 -14.69
N THR A 498 -15.14 18.39 -15.53
CA THR A 498 -13.94 17.62 -15.92
C THR A 498 -13.07 17.32 -14.70
N ILE A 499 -12.79 18.32 -13.85
CA ILE A 499 -12.00 18.14 -12.64
C ILE A 499 -12.74 17.22 -11.65
N ALA A 500 -14.06 17.35 -11.53
CA ALA A 500 -14.86 16.58 -10.58
C ALA A 500 -14.92 15.08 -10.93
N CYS A 501 -14.90 14.74 -12.22
CA CYS A 501 -14.83 13.36 -12.71
C CYS A 501 -13.39 12.83 -12.82
N HIS A 502 -12.37 13.66 -12.60
CA HIS A 502 -10.97 13.22 -12.71
C HIS A 502 -10.54 12.40 -11.47
N PRO A 503 -9.79 11.29 -11.63
CA PRO A 503 -9.29 10.47 -10.53
C PRO A 503 -8.55 11.23 -9.42
N SER A 504 -7.82 12.28 -9.77
CA SER A 504 -7.10 13.13 -8.82
C SER A 504 -7.82 14.44 -8.53
N GLY A 505 -8.56 14.97 -9.50
CA GLY A 505 -9.20 16.28 -9.42
C GLY A 505 -10.37 16.33 -8.43
N ASN A 506 -11.12 15.23 -8.28
CA ASN A 506 -12.27 15.15 -7.35
C ASN A 506 -11.91 15.53 -5.91
N HIS A 507 -10.68 15.24 -5.46
CA HIS A 507 -10.22 15.54 -4.10
C HIS A 507 -10.05 17.05 -3.83
N VAL A 508 -9.91 17.86 -4.87
CA VAL A 508 -9.89 19.33 -4.76
C VAL A 508 -11.21 19.84 -4.19
N PHE A 509 -12.33 19.29 -4.69
CA PHE A 509 -13.67 19.65 -4.21
C PHE A 509 -13.93 19.16 -2.79
N GLU A 510 -13.43 17.98 -2.42
CA GLU A 510 -13.52 17.50 -1.03
C GLU A 510 -12.83 18.47 -0.07
N SER A 511 -11.63 18.96 -0.42
CA SER A 511 -10.90 19.95 0.39
C SER A 511 -11.64 21.29 0.47
N PHE A 512 -12.13 21.80 -0.67
CA PHE A 512 -12.92 23.03 -0.72
C PHE A 512 -14.20 22.96 0.14
N LEU A 513 -14.93 21.85 0.05
CA LEU A 513 -16.22 21.70 0.72
C LEU A 513 -16.06 21.41 2.22
N SER A 514 -15.00 20.70 2.62
CA SER A 514 -14.75 20.37 4.03
C SER A 514 -14.07 21.50 4.81
N ASN A 515 -13.35 22.43 4.16
CA ASN A 515 -12.68 23.52 4.87
C ASN A 515 -13.69 24.50 5.50
N THR A 516 -13.57 24.73 6.80
CA THR A 516 -14.45 25.63 7.58
C THR A 516 -14.17 27.10 7.34
N ASN A 517 -12.98 27.46 6.86
CA ASN A 517 -12.62 28.84 6.54
C ASN A 517 -13.27 29.33 5.23
N ILE A 518 -13.73 28.43 4.37
CA ILE A 518 -14.46 28.78 3.14
C ILE A 518 -15.92 29.08 3.49
N LYS A 519 -16.37 30.29 3.16
CA LYS A 519 -17.72 30.77 3.47
C LYS A 519 -18.79 29.89 2.83
N LYS A 520 -19.88 29.62 3.55
CA LYS A 520 -21.01 28.80 3.04
C LYS A 520 -21.59 29.33 1.72
N LYS A 521 -21.58 30.66 1.52
CA LYS A 521 -21.96 31.31 0.25
C LYS A 521 -21.15 30.80 -0.94
N MET A 522 -19.84 30.62 -0.79
CA MET A 522 -18.97 30.10 -1.85
C MET A 522 -19.24 28.62 -2.13
N LYS A 523 -19.56 27.84 -1.10
CA LYS A 523 -19.96 26.42 -1.24
C LYS A 523 -21.28 26.26 -1.99
N ASN A 524 -22.26 27.12 -1.68
CA ASN A 524 -23.52 27.15 -2.41
C ASN A 524 -23.30 27.61 -3.87
N SER A 525 -22.45 28.62 -4.09
CA SER A 525 -22.08 29.06 -5.44
C SER A 525 -21.47 27.94 -6.27
N LEU A 526 -20.57 27.14 -5.69
CA LEU A 526 -20.02 25.96 -6.36
C LEU A 526 -21.13 24.97 -6.75
N SER A 527 -22.07 24.72 -5.84
CA SER A 527 -23.23 23.88 -6.13
C SER A 527 -24.07 24.43 -7.28
N ASP A 528 -24.26 25.75 -7.34
CA ASP A 528 -25.04 26.39 -8.39
C ASP A 528 -24.38 26.27 -9.77
N MET A 529 -23.05 26.30 -9.83
CA MET A 529 -22.30 26.09 -11.08
C MET A 529 -22.48 24.68 -11.64
N PHE A 530 -22.73 23.69 -10.79
CA PHE A 530 -22.98 22.30 -11.20
C PHE A 530 -24.43 22.01 -11.63
N ARG A 531 -25.36 22.97 -11.52
CA ARG A 531 -26.77 22.76 -11.93
C ARG A 531 -26.86 22.27 -13.37
N GLY A 532 -27.61 21.21 -13.63
CA GLY A 532 -27.73 20.55 -14.94
C GLY A 532 -26.60 19.55 -15.25
N LYS A 533 -25.69 19.27 -14.31
CA LYS A 533 -24.63 18.25 -14.42
C LYS A 533 -24.64 17.26 -13.25
N PHE A 534 -25.51 17.41 -12.25
CA PHE A 534 -25.58 16.51 -11.10
C PHE A 534 -25.84 15.06 -11.50
N ALA A 535 -26.69 14.82 -12.51
CA ALA A 535 -26.94 13.46 -12.99
C ALA A 535 -25.71 12.83 -13.66
N VAL A 536 -24.88 13.63 -14.34
CA VAL A 536 -23.61 13.19 -14.95
C VAL A 536 -22.62 12.84 -13.86
N LEU A 537 -22.39 13.74 -12.91
CA LEU A 537 -21.50 13.53 -11.77
C LEU A 537 -21.91 12.30 -10.95
N ALA A 538 -23.21 12.13 -10.66
CA ALA A 538 -23.71 11.00 -9.90
C ALA A 538 -23.50 9.64 -10.58
N SER A 539 -23.43 9.61 -11.92
CA SER A 539 -23.17 8.39 -12.70
C SER A 539 -21.67 8.11 -12.88
N ASP A 540 -20.79 9.06 -12.51
CA ASP A 540 -19.35 8.90 -12.61
C ASP A 540 -18.75 8.35 -11.31
N LYS A 541 -17.68 7.54 -11.45
CA LYS A 541 -17.00 6.90 -10.31
C LYS A 541 -16.42 7.91 -9.31
N PHE A 542 -15.90 9.04 -9.80
CA PHE A 542 -15.25 10.07 -8.99
C PHE A 542 -16.20 11.24 -8.73
N GLY A 543 -16.97 11.64 -9.74
CA GLY A 543 -18.02 12.65 -9.62
C GLY A 543 -19.04 12.31 -8.54
N SER A 544 -19.36 11.04 -8.32
CA SER A 544 -20.30 10.62 -7.27
C SER A 544 -19.83 11.04 -5.87
N ARG A 545 -18.51 11.06 -5.64
CA ARG A 545 -17.91 11.48 -4.37
C ARG A 545 -18.02 12.98 -4.17
N VAL A 546 -17.91 13.76 -5.25
CA VAL A 546 -18.13 15.20 -5.21
C VAL A 546 -19.58 15.52 -4.85
N ILE A 547 -20.55 14.77 -5.38
CA ILE A 547 -21.97 14.91 -4.98
C ILE A 547 -22.17 14.59 -3.50
N ASP A 548 -21.59 13.50 -3.00
CA ASP A 548 -21.67 13.16 -1.57
C ASP A 548 -21.06 14.26 -0.68
N ALA A 549 -19.96 14.89 -1.12
CA ALA A 549 -19.33 16.00 -0.42
C ALA A 549 -20.19 17.28 -0.47
N LEU A 550 -20.80 17.58 -1.61
CA LEU A 550 -21.73 18.72 -1.76
C LEU A 550 -22.91 18.54 -0.81
N TRP A 551 -23.55 17.36 -0.85
CA TRP A 551 -24.70 17.03 -0.03
C TRP A 551 -24.49 17.31 1.46
N LYS A 552 -23.29 17.04 1.97
CA LYS A 552 -22.94 17.25 3.39
C LYS A 552 -22.68 18.70 3.76
N ASN A 553 -22.22 19.54 2.82
CA ASN A 553 -21.61 20.83 3.13
C ASN A 553 -22.38 22.07 2.61
N VAL A 554 -23.36 21.88 1.73
CA VAL A 554 -24.16 22.99 1.15
C VAL A 554 -25.43 23.30 1.97
N GLY A 555 -26.03 24.47 1.74
CA GLY A 555 -27.30 24.86 2.33
C GLY A 555 -28.51 24.10 1.78
N GLU A 556 -29.65 24.19 2.46
CA GLU A 556 -30.89 23.48 2.06
C GLU A 556 -31.37 23.86 0.66
N GLU A 557 -31.28 25.13 0.26
CA GLU A 557 -31.66 25.58 -1.08
C GLU A 557 -30.86 24.86 -2.18
N SER A 558 -29.53 24.77 -2.03
CA SER A 558 -28.67 24.02 -2.95
C SER A 558 -28.98 22.52 -2.95
N LYS A 559 -29.34 21.95 -1.79
CA LYS A 559 -29.78 20.54 -1.69
C LYS A 559 -31.07 20.29 -2.46
N ASP A 560 -32.00 21.24 -2.49
CA ASP A 560 -33.26 21.10 -3.22
C ASP A 560 -33.03 21.04 -4.74
N PHE A 561 -32.08 21.82 -5.27
CA PHE A 561 -31.68 21.70 -6.68
C PHE A 561 -31.04 20.34 -6.99
N ILE A 562 -30.13 19.86 -6.13
CA ILE A 562 -29.51 18.53 -6.28
C ILE A 562 -30.60 17.44 -6.28
N LYS A 563 -31.51 17.48 -5.30
CA LYS A 563 -32.64 16.54 -5.20
C LYS A 563 -33.52 16.55 -6.46
N THR A 564 -33.86 17.74 -6.95
CA THR A 564 -34.75 17.91 -8.10
C THR A 564 -34.15 17.26 -9.35
N GLU A 565 -32.89 17.56 -9.67
CA GLU A 565 -32.23 17.03 -10.86
C GLU A 565 -31.97 15.52 -10.77
N LEU A 566 -31.56 15.02 -9.61
CA LEU A 566 -31.36 13.58 -9.39
C LEU A 566 -32.69 12.82 -9.47
N THR A 567 -33.80 13.42 -9.04
CA THR A 567 -35.15 12.82 -9.15
C THR A 567 -35.62 12.76 -10.59
N GLN A 568 -35.38 13.81 -11.39
CA GLN A 568 -35.70 13.83 -12.83
C GLN A 568 -34.94 12.73 -13.60
N ASN A 569 -33.72 12.39 -13.17
CA ASN A 569 -32.88 11.37 -13.79
C ASN A 569 -32.85 10.04 -13.02
N LYS A 570 -33.83 9.81 -12.13
CA LYS A 570 -33.83 8.68 -11.19
C LYS A 570 -33.75 7.31 -11.89
N SER A 571 -34.55 7.09 -12.94
CA SER A 571 -34.57 5.81 -13.67
C SER A 571 -33.20 5.44 -14.24
N ARG A 572 -32.48 6.43 -14.77
CA ARG A 572 -31.11 6.25 -15.27
C ARG A 572 -30.15 5.92 -14.12
N LEU A 573 -30.20 6.68 -13.04
CA LEU A 573 -29.30 6.53 -11.88
C LEU A 573 -29.51 5.23 -11.12
N GLU A 574 -30.73 4.68 -11.10
CA GLU A 574 -31.02 3.36 -10.50
C GLU A 574 -30.38 2.20 -11.28
N SER A 575 -30.15 2.38 -12.59
CA SER A 575 -29.45 1.38 -13.41
C SER A 575 -27.92 1.47 -13.27
N ASP A 576 -27.40 2.61 -12.83
CA ASP A 576 -25.97 2.83 -12.64
C ASP A 576 -25.47 2.33 -11.27
N LEU A 577 -24.20 1.92 -11.19
CA LEU A 577 -23.61 1.46 -9.94
C LEU A 577 -23.44 2.59 -8.92
N TYR A 578 -22.91 3.74 -9.36
CA TYR A 578 -22.60 4.89 -8.51
C TYR A 578 -23.86 5.73 -8.27
N GLY A 579 -24.70 5.88 -9.30
CA GLY A 579 -25.97 6.58 -9.22
C GLY A 579 -26.87 6.02 -8.12
N ARG A 580 -26.98 4.70 -7.98
CA ARG A 580 -27.74 4.07 -6.88
C ARG A 580 -27.26 4.46 -5.50
N ILE A 581 -25.93 4.55 -5.32
CA ILE A 581 -25.32 4.92 -4.05
C ILE A 581 -25.65 6.39 -3.74
N VAL A 582 -25.48 7.28 -4.71
CA VAL A 582 -25.80 8.70 -4.57
C VAL A 582 -27.28 8.93 -4.25
N LEU A 583 -28.20 8.23 -4.92
CA LEU A 583 -29.64 8.30 -4.64
C LEU A 583 -30.00 7.89 -3.20
N CYS A 584 -29.26 6.91 -2.64
CA CYS A 584 -29.41 6.52 -1.24
C CYS A 584 -28.83 7.58 -0.30
N ASN A 585 -27.63 8.08 -0.57
CA ASN A 585 -26.94 9.07 0.27
C ASN A 585 -27.65 10.41 0.31
N CYS A 586 -28.27 10.83 -0.80
CA CYS A 586 -29.07 12.06 -0.90
C CYS A 586 -30.51 11.88 -0.40
N GLU A 587 -30.83 10.74 0.23
CA GLU A 587 -32.14 10.42 0.82
C GLU A 587 -33.34 10.38 -0.15
N ILE A 588 -33.09 10.39 -1.46
CA ILE A 588 -34.12 10.40 -2.51
C ILE A 588 -34.94 9.10 -2.49
N ASN A 589 -34.28 7.96 -2.20
CA ASN A 589 -34.96 6.67 -2.07
C ASN A 589 -35.78 6.55 -0.77
N GLN A 590 -35.40 7.27 0.29
CA GLN A 590 -36.15 7.27 1.55
C GLN A 590 -37.47 8.05 1.43
N GLN A 591 -37.47 9.15 0.67
CA GLN A 591 -38.69 9.91 0.37
C GLN A 591 -39.66 9.11 -0.50
N ALA A 592 -39.20 8.39 -1.52
CA ALA A 592 -40.07 7.53 -2.34
C ALA A 592 -40.71 6.40 -1.53
N ARG A 593 -39.97 5.81 -0.58
CA ARG A 593 -40.49 4.77 0.34
C ARG A 593 -41.51 5.35 1.33
N LYS A 594 -41.22 6.49 1.95
CA LYS A 594 -42.18 7.21 2.82
C LYS A 594 -43.45 7.64 2.07
N MET A 595 -43.31 8.13 0.84
CA MET A 595 -44.44 8.58 0.02
C MET A 595 -45.30 7.40 -0.45
N ARG A 596 -44.70 6.23 -0.74
CA ARG A 596 -45.40 4.98 -1.02
C ARG A 596 -46.14 4.46 0.22
N GLU A 597 -45.52 4.50 1.40
CA GLU A 597 -46.16 4.14 2.67
C GLU A 597 -47.32 5.09 3.03
N ILE A 598 -47.21 6.39 2.74
CA ILE A 598 -48.30 7.37 2.92
C ILE A 598 -49.44 7.09 1.94
N LYS A 599 -49.12 6.81 0.67
CA LYS A 599 -50.13 6.50 -0.37
C LYS A 599 -50.84 5.18 -0.09
N GLU A 600 -50.12 4.15 0.35
CA GLU A 600 -50.71 2.88 0.82
C GLU A 600 -51.58 3.07 2.07
N LYS A 601 -51.21 3.96 2.99
CA LYS A 601 -52.06 4.32 4.15
C LYS A 601 -53.30 5.12 3.73
N GLN A 602 -53.20 6.00 2.74
CA GLN A 602 -54.34 6.74 2.18
C GLN A 602 -55.28 5.83 1.38
N ASP A 603 -54.74 4.90 0.59
CA ASP A 603 -55.53 3.90 -0.15
C ASP A 603 -56.20 2.89 0.80
N LYS A 604 -55.51 2.49 1.88
CA LYS A 604 -56.13 1.70 2.96
C LYS A 604 -57.25 2.47 3.67
N LYS A 605 -57.06 3.77 3.94
CA LYS A 605 -58.13 4.62 4.48
C LYS A 605 -59.30 4.74 3.50
N ARG A 606 -59.06 4.98 2.21
CA ARG A 606 -60.12 5.03 1.18
C ARG A 606 -60.92 3.73 1.11
N LYS A 607 -60.25 2.58 1.10
CA LYS A 607 -60.92 1.26 1.11
C LYS A 607 -61.74 1.03 2.40
N MET A 608 -61.21 1.41 3.56
CA MET A 608 -61.98 1.37 4.81
C MET A 608 -63.19 2.33 4.79
N PHE A 609 -63.11 3.47 4.08
CA PHE A 609 -64.23 4.40 3.92
C PHE A 609 -65.27 3.91 2.91
N GLU A 610 -64.86 3.21 1.84
CA GLU A 610 -65.76 2.53 0.90
C GLU A 610 -66.54 1.39 1.56
N ASP A 611 -65.94 0.67 2.51
CA ASP A 611 -66.61 -0.37 3.30
C ASP A 611 -67.62 0.17 4.34
N ILE A 612 -67.64 1.49 4.61
CA ILE A 612 -68.50 2.14 5.64
C ILE A 612 -69.78 2.77 5.04
N LEU A 613 -69.89 2.89 3.71
CA LEU A 613 -71.09 3.43 3.06
C LEU A 613 -71.95 2.31 2.44
N PRO A 614 -73.07 1.91 3.07
CA PRO A 614 -73.95 0.89 2.52
C PRO A 614 -74.87 1.52 1.47
N VAL A 615 -74.64 1.26 0.18
CA VAL A 615 -75.69 1.40 -0.83
C VAL A 615 -76.12 0.02 -1.30
N SER A 616 -77.29 -0.36 -0.79
CA SER A 616 -78.07 -1.52 -1.13
C SER A 616 -78.44 -1.53 -2.62
N LYS A 617 -78.10 -2.60 -3.34
CA LYS A 617 -78.91 -3.10 -4.47
C LYS A 617 -78.91 -4.63 -4.49
N LYS A 618 -80.13 -5.17 -4.43
CA LYS A 618 -80.50 -6.57 -4.49
C LYS A 618 -80.64 -7.04 -5.95
N GLU A 619 -80.41 -8.35 -6.08
CA GLU A 619 -81.06 -9.33 -6.97
C GLU A 619 -80.58 -9.56 -8.42
N GLU A 620 -80.07 -10.80 -8.56
CA GLU A 620 -80.33 -11.85 -9.57
C GLU A 620 -79.73 -11.83 -11.00
N LYS A 621 -78.84 -12.84 -11.17
CA LYS A 621 -78.70 -13.85 -12.26
C LYS A 621 -78.58 -13.39 -13.72
N SER A 622 -77.46 -13.77 -14.35
CA SER A 622 -77.47 -14.67 -15.52
C SER A 622 -76.07 -15.13 -15.92
N VAL A 623 -76.07 -16.26 -16.62
CA VAL A 623 -75.01 -17.23 -16.96
C VAL A 623 -74.08 -16.73 -18.06
N MET A 624 -72.79 -17.14 -18.08
CA MET A 624 -72.11 -17.70 -19.27
C MET A 624 -70.65 -18.17 -19.02
N VAL A 625 -70.45 -19.45 -19.37
CA VAL A 625 -69.30 -20.14 -20.01
C VAL A 625 -67.93 -20.17 -19.30
N LYS A 626 -67.58 -21.39 -18.88
CA LYS A 626 -66.21 -21.89 -18.73
C LYS A 626 -65.70 -22.34 -20.10
N GLU A 627 -64.50 -21.92 -20.46
CA GLU A 627 -63.62 -22.69 -21.33
C GLU A 627 -62.23 -22.73 -20.67
N GLU A 628 -61.69 -23.95 -20.59
CA GLU A 628 -60.44 -24.33 -19.94
C GLU A 628 -59.26 -24.08 -20.88
N GLU A 629 -58.13 -23.59 -20.34
CA GLU A 629 -56.81 -23.94 -20.87
C GLU A 629 -55.78 -24.08 -19.72
N GLN A 630 -54.88 -25.04 -19.91
CA GLN A 630 -54.15 -25.81 -18.90
C GLN A 630 -53.00 -25.06 -18.18
N PRO A 631 -52.54 -25.54 -17.00
CA PRO A 631 -51.27 -25.14 -16.40
C PRO A 631 -50.13 -26.11 -16.77
N PRO A 632 -48.86 -25.65 -16.87
CA PRO A 632 -47.73 -26.53 -16.62
C PRO A 632 -46.99 -26.20 -15.32
N ALA A 633 -46.95 -27.24 -14.48
CA ALA A 633 -45.79 -27.78 -13.79
C ALA A 633 -44.96 -26.90 -12.83
N LYS A 634 -45.17 -27.14 -11.53
CA LYS A 634 -44.16 -26.97 -10.48
C LYS A 634 -43.02 -27.99 -10.68
N LYS A 635 -41.76 -27.53 -10.68
CA LYS A 635 -40.59 -28.39 -10.42
C LYS A 635 -39.94 -28.04 -9.08
N THR A 636 -39.94 -29.06 -8.23
CA THR A 636 -39.37 -29.18 -6.89
C THR A 636 -37.84 -29.20 -6.92
N LYS A 637 -37.19 -28.49 -6.00
CA LYS A 637 -35.74 -28.55 -5.76
C LYS A 637 -35.40 -29.77 -4.88
N GLY A 638 -34.64 -30.70 -5.44
CA GLY A 638 -34.08 -31.86 -4.73
C GLY A 638 -32.72 -31.60 -4.10
N LYS A 639 -32.53 -32.14 -2.90
CA LYS A 639 -31.27 -32.33 -2.18
C LYS A 639 -30.37 -33.30 -2.97
N ASN A 640 -29.09 -32.97 -3.17
CA ASN A 640 -28.07 -33.93 -3.63
C ASN A 640 -26.68 -33.53 -3.10
N LYS A 641 -26.34 -33.99 -1.89
CA LYS A 641 -24.96 -33.94 -1.34
C LYS A 641 -24.43 -35.31 -0.89
N ASN A 642 -25.28 -36.32 -0.67
CA ASN A 642 -24.83 -37.64 -0.19
C ASN A 642 -24.35 -38.61 -1.27
N ASP A 643 -24.53 -38.31 -2.56
CA ASP A 643 -24.25 -39.27 -3.64
C ASP A 643 -22.79 -39.24 -4.15
N ARG A 644 -22.01 -38.22 -3.76
CA ARG A 644 -20.59 -38.09 -4.16
C ARG A 644 -19.62 -38.87 -3.29
N VAL A 645 -19.89 -38.95 -1.99
CA VAL A 645 -19.01 -39.61 -1.00
C VAL A 645 -19.04 -41.14 -1.17
N ALA A 646 -20.22 -41.71 -1.47
CA ALA A 646 -20.36 -43.14 -1.74
C ALA A 646 -19.60 -43.58 -3.00
N LYS A 647 -19.68 -42.78 -4.07
CA LYS A 647 -18.94 -43.02 -5.33
C LYS A 647 -17.42 -42.94 -5.17
N TYR A 648 -16.95 -42.13 -4.21
CA TYR A 648 -15.53 -41.98 -3.92
C TYR A 648 -14.97 -43.16 -3.09
N ARG A 649 -15.78 -43.70 -2.16
CA ARG A 649 -15.42 -44.91 -1.40
C ARG A 649 -15.28 -46.16 -2.29
N GLU A 650 -16.09 -46.29 -3.33
CA GLU A 650 -15.93 -47.37 -4.34
C GLU A 650 -14.65 -47.21 -5.17
N GLN A 651 -14.24 -45.97 -5.48
CA GLN A 651 -13.00 -45.70 -6.22
C GLN A 651 -11.74 -45.97 -5.38
N LEU A 652 -11.77 -45.69 -4.08
CA LEU A 652 -10.66 -45.98 -3.16
C LEU A 652 -10.47 -47.49 -2.95
N LYS A 653 -11.57 -48.26 -2.87
CA LYS A 653 -11.51 -49.74 -2.84
C LYS A 653 -10.95 -50.34 -4.14
N ALA A 654 -11.23 -49.73 -5.29
CA ALA A 654 -10.67 -50.15 -6.58
C ALA A 654 -9.16 -49.86 -6.72
N LEU A 655 -8.60 -48.99 -5.87
CA LEU A 655 -7.17 -48.64 -5.82
C LEU A 655 -6.38 -49.41 -4.74
N GLY A 656 -6.99 -50.41 -4.10
CA GLY A 656 -6.33 -51.27 -3.11
C GLY A 656 -6.12 -50.63 -1.74
N ILE A 657 -6.80 -49.51 -1.44
CA ILE A 657 -6.74 -48.84 -0.14
C ILE A 657 -7.93 -49.32 0.70
N SER A 658 -7.65 -50.18 1.68
CA SER A 658 -8.64 -50.67 2.65
C SER A 658 -8.68 -49.77 3.89
N PHE A 659 -9.87 -49.54 4.43
CA PHE A 659 -10.08 -48.97 5.77
C PHE A 659 -10.83 -50.05 6.57
N ASP A 660 -10.07 -50.95 7.18
CA ASP A 660 -10.61 -51.95 8.10
C ASP A 660 -10.57 -51.38 9.51
N ASP A 661 -11.73 -50.96 10.01
CA ASP A 661 -12.00 -50.83 11.44
C ASP A 661 -12.67 -52.14 11.90
N GLU A 662 -11.88 -53.06 12.47
CA GLU A 662 -12.43 -54.14 13.29
C GLU A 662 -12.76 -53.56 14.68
N GLU A 663 -14.00 -53.10 14.86
CA GLU A 663 -14.63 -53.03 16.18
C GLU A 663 -14.92 -54.47 16.66
N GLN A 664 -14.14 -54.94 17.64
CA GLN A 664 -14.60 -55.98 18.57
C GLN A 664 -15.00 -55.33 19.89
N THR A 665 -16.33 -55.21 20.05
CA THR A 665 -17.15 -55.13 21.27
C THR A 665 -16.96 -53.99 22.26
#